data_AF-A0A420NUV1-F1
#
_entry.id   AF-A0A420NUV1-F1
#
_cell.length_a   1.000
_cell.length_b   1.000
_cell.length_c   1.000
_cell.angle_alpha   90.00
_cell.angle_beta   90.00
_cell.angle_gamma   90.00
#
_symmetry.space_group_name_H-M   'P 1'
#
loop_
_entity.id
_entity.type
_entity.pdbx_description
1 polymer ?
#
loop_
_entity_poly.entity_id
_entity_poly.type
_entity_poly.pdbx_seq_one_letter_code
_entity_poly.pdbx_strand_id
1 'polypeptide(L)'
;MFVYEGRLDWKPYGDNETFVIILPDGPVRVGDTAYLFSQWTKDAQGTKKANFFQKSAIEKVSKTPSGDDTFIAKASYYSWEITSRDIYGKLDVVMSNPAGAKSNMSFKRIWQSKGEQATGAARIWTGKISWSKYASDEMSIFIVPEGFGDGKPVLSLWQWTHDDTGTEKSPSFRAESQKMLSGAGKGVKFSYHSYYDITCTWDETTEKLAVHMKGPEANQDLGEYSLSALIDRHSHDWNPPEFSPPEKAEVEVRLPQPQPSLPRILGPLPFPKNLIDTLRHTIAFADQAGYLAKYAEDRFKALDADFHARGEQLNAATTENSELRKEIKKLIDDLNVEKAKTADLTKRLTDAQAAHAADLKKRDEDLAKSKSHDIEDHKAMEKLVSQIEYERASKAEVQKKLDQTTTDLRAAEARLKAEATKIVDLTARIATLEAQLEVEKREGDRLRGENKQKDETIEKLEKAKNDLQCQLEQAQADVKDLEALAKKRSKTISEQADEIIKLNNTIKEKTLAFDNLETELKDKAKELRTHMHEGHVTPTPTAAPEPKLRFKCNIRSESSSRNMNVFFDLNGAGGQNPPVHAISDGSYKWNSNQIWEIFSVPGSNTRVIIKNAGNSFVLFSAGHGQTVKCERNRDVSDLAAQWDLQGATVENVTDSTQVRFRNAKDETYLDLSGGNTTNGTAFLTYNGHGGANQAFKLWKH
;
A
#
# COMPACT_ATOMS: atom_id res chain seq x y z
N MET A 1 -47.15 5.39 8.58
CA MET A 1 -46.34 4.18 8.40
C MET A 1 -45.06 4.41 9.17
N PHE A 2 -44.51 3.42 9.86
CA PHE A 2 -43.28 3.59 10.63
C PHE A 2 -42.07 2.99 9.89
N VAL A 3 -40.96 3.73 9.83
CA VAL A 3 -39.68 3.25 9.30
C VAL A 3 -38.65 3.22 10.43
N TYR A 4 -37.95 2.10 10.52
CA TYR A 4 -36.96 1.80 11.54
C TYR A 4 -35.60 1.52 10.91
N GLU A 5 -34.55 1.98 11.55
CA GLU A 5 -33.16 1.71 11.18
C GLU A 5 -32.46 0.98 12.32
N GLY A 6 -31.68 -0.04 11.96
CA GLY A 6 -30.86 -0.85 12.85
C GLY A 6 -29.74 -1.53 12.06
N ARG A 7 -29.11 -2.53 12.65
CA ARG A 7 -27.94 -3.23 12.07
C ARG A 7 -28.20 -4.73 12.02
N LEU A 8 -27.94 -5.36 10.87
CA LEU A 8 -27.95 -6.80 10.69
C LEU A 8 -26.64 -7.39 11.24
N ASP A 9 -26.76 -8.13 12.35
CA ASP A 9 -25.69 -9.00 12.86
C ASP A 9 -26.15 -10.46 12.80
N TRP A 10 -25.83 -11.15 11.70
CA TRP A 10 -26.09 -12.57 11.48
C TRP A 10 -24.80 -13.24 10.96
N LYS A 11 -23.77 -13.26 11.81
CA LYS A 11 -22.44 -13.80 11.48
C LYS A 11 -22.52 -15.28 11.06
N PRO A 12 -21.72 -15.71 10.06
CA PRO A 12 -20.73 -14.95 9.31
C PRO A 12 -21.28 -14.22 8.07
N TYR A 13 -22.61 -14.20 7.84
CA TYR A 13 -23.20 -13.78 6.56
C TYR A 13 -23.59 -12.30 6.51
N GLY A 14 -24.14 -11.77 7.59
CA GLY A 14 -24.35 -10.33 7.81
C GLY A 14 -23.53 -9.89 9.02
N ASP A 15 -22.69 -8.88 8.86
CA ASP A 15 -21.84 -8.35 9.93
C ASP A 15 -21.92 -6.82 9.96
N ASN A 16 -22.77 -6.30 10.85
CA ASN A 16 -23.00 -4.87 11.04
C ASN A 16 -23.43 -4.15 9.73
N GLU A 17 -24.30 -4.77 8.94
CA GLU A 17 -24.87 -4.14 7.73
C GLU A 17 -26.11 -3.31 8.07
N THR A 18 -26.41 -2.26 7.31
CA THR A 18 -27.61 -1.44 7.53
C THR A 18 -28.88 -2.24 7.27
N PHE A 19 -29.83 -2.16 8.20
CA PHE A 19 -31.08 -2.90 8.17
C PHE A 19 -32.24 -1.95 8.41
N VAL A 20 -33.17 -1.87 7.45
CA VAL A 20 -34.40 -1.10 7.52
C VAL A 20 -35.60 -2.04 7.72
N ILE A 21 -36.46 -1.73 8.69
CA ILE A 21 -37.76 -2.41 8.88
C ILE A 21 -38.87 -1.38 8.69
N ILE A 22 -39.90 -1.72 7.93
CA ILE A 22 -41.08 -0.89 7.70
C ILE A 22 -42.33 -1.61 8.20
N LEU A 23 -43.12 -0.90 9.00
CA LEU A 23 -44.37 -1.36 9.60
C LEU A 23 -45.54 -0.41 9.23
N PRO A 24 -46.81 -0.82 9.41
CA PRO A 24 -47.98 0.05 9.27
C PRO A 24 -47.98 1.33 10.15
N ASP A 25 -49.09 2.07 10.18
CA ASP A 25 -49.31 3.10 11.20
C ASP A 25 -49.88 2.48 12.48
N GLY A 26 -49.33 2.90 13.63
CA GLY A 26 -49.87 2.54 14.94
C GLY A 26 -49.53 1.10 15.38
N PRO A 27 -50.32 0.54 16.32
CA PRO A 27 -50.08 -0.79 16.87
C PRO A 27 -50.30 -1.90 15.85
N VAL A 28 -49.33 -2.80 15.76
CA VAL A 28 -49.30 -3.92 14.80
C VAL A 28 -50.33 -5.00 15.16
N ARG A 29 -50.96 -5.57 14.13
CA ARG A 29 -52.03 -6.58 14.21
C ARG A 29 -51.63 -7.88 13.51
N VAL A 30 -52.32 -8.96 13.85
CA VAL A 30 -52.20 -10.23 13.09
C VAL A 30 -52.72 -10.00 11.68
N GLY A 31 -51.98 -10.46 10.66
CA GLY A 31 -52.28 -10.22 9.25
C GLY A 31 -51.65 -8.94 8.65
N ASP A 32 -51.13 -8.02 9.48
CA ASP A 32 -50.32 -6.91 8.98
C ASP A 32 -49.07 -7.40 8.25
N THR A 33 -48.47 -6.56 7.41
CA THR A 33 -47.20 -6.87 6.74
C THR A 33 -46.05 -6.06 7.31
N ALA A 34 -44.99 -6.75 7.74
CA ALA A 34 -43.66 -6.18 7.93
C ALA A 34 -42.84 -6.33 6.64
N TYR A 35 -42.11 -5.28 6.28
CA TYR A 35 -41.15 -5.28 5.18
C TYR A 35 -39.74 -5.10 5.74
N LEU A 36 -38.84 -6.03 5.44
CA LEU A 36 -37.51 -6.14 6.02
C LEU A 36 -36.47 -6.05 4.90
N PHE A 37 -35.55 -5.08 4.99
CA PHE A 37 -34.55 -4.76 3.95
C PHE A 37 -33.14 -4.65 4.54
N SER A 38 -32.19 -5.41 4.01
CA SER A 38 -30.77 -5.28 4.35
C SER A 38 -29.91 -5.80 3.19
N GLN A 39 -28.61 -5.98 3.42
CA GLN A 39 -27.74 -6.75 2.51
C GLN A 39 -26.93 -7.76 3.32
N TRP A 40 -26.55 -8.87 2.69
CA TRP A 40 -25.55 -9.77 3.25
C TRP A 40 -24.16 -9.20 3.02
N THR A 41 -23.31 -9.15 4.05
CA THR A 41 -21.86 -8.93 3.88
C THR A 41 -21.30 -9.98 2.91
N LYS A 42 -21.75 -11.23 3.08
CA LYS A 42 -21.53 -12.36 2.17
C LYS A 42 -22.70 -13.35 2.32
N ASP A 43 -23.42 -13.68 1.24
CA ASP A 43 -24.49 -14.68 1.31
C ASP A 43 -23.96 -16.13 1.43
N ALA A 44 -24.87 -17.11 1.47
CA ALA A 44 -24.53 -18.53 1.60
C ALA A 44 -23.85 -19.12 0.34
N GLN A 45 -24.03 -18.48 -0.82
CA GLN A 45 -23.42 -18.83 -2.10
C GLN A 45 -22.03 -18.21 -2.26
N GLY A 46 -21.75 -17.15 -1.50
CA GLY A 46 -20.50 -16.41 -1.44
C GLY A 46 -20.53 -15.02 -2.08
N THR A 47 -21.70 -14.58 -2.58
CA THR A 47 -21.90 -13.24 -3.15
C THR A 47 -21.75 -12.18 -2.07
N LYS A 48 -20.87 -11.20 -2.28
CA LYS A 48 -20.74 -10.05 -1.38
C LYS A 48 -21.87 -9.06 -1.64
N LYS A 49 -22.31 -8.36 -0.58
CA LYS A 49 -23.32 -7.28 -0.63
C LYS A 49 -24.63 -7.68 -1.31
N ALA A 50 -25.01 -8.96 -1.33
CA ALA A 50 -26.28 -9.37 -1.93
C ALA A 50 -27.47 -8.74 -1.18
N ASN A 51 -28.31 -7.97 -1.89
CA ASN A 51 -29.50 -7.36 -1.29
C ASN A 51 -30.46 -8.44 -0.75
N PHE A 52 -30.94 -8.24 0.47
CA PHE A 52 -31.89 -9.10 1.15
C PHE A 52 -33.19 -8.34 1.38
N PHE A 53 -34.29 -8.87 0.83
CA PHE A 53 -35.64 -8.36 1.04
C PHE A 53 -36.56 -9.50 1.49
N GLN A 54 -37.32 -9.26 2.55
CA GLN A 54 -38.36 -10.16 3.03
C GLN A 54 -39.66 -9.38 3.30
N LYS A 55 -40.75 -9.82 2.67
CA LYS A 55 -42.12 -9.42 3.01
C LYS A 55 -42.73 -10.51 3.88
N SER A 56 -43.15 -10.17 5.10
CA SER A 56 -43.70 -11.14 6.06
C SER A 56 -45.02 -10.65 6.64
N ALA A 57 -46.03 -11.53 6.62
CA ALA A 57 -47.22 -11.35 7.42
C ALA A 57 -46.91 -11.55 8.91
N ILE A 58 -47.62 -10.84 9.79
CA ILE A 58 -47.57 -11.04 11.24
C ILE A 58 -48.48 -12.20 11.62
N GLU A 59 -47.89 -13.31 12.08
CA GLU A 59 -48.63 -14.52 12.48
C GLU A 59 -49.27 -14.38 13.87
N LYS A 60 -48.61 -13.64 14.77
CA LYS A 60 -48.98 -13.52 16.18
C LYS A 60 -48.62 -12.15 16.71
N VAL A 61 -49.51 -11.58 17.54
CA VAL A 61 -49.26 -10.42 18.40
C VAL A 61 -49.55 -10.83 19.85
N SER A 62 -48.81 -10.26 20.79
CA SER A 62 -48.89 -10.50 22.23
C SER A 62 -48.33 -9.30 22.99
N LYS A 63 -48.49 -9.25 24.31
CA LYS A 63 -47.90 -8.18 25.15
C LYS A 63 -46.90 -8.73 26.17
N THR A 64 -45.86 -7.95 26.45
CA THR A 64 -44.93 -8.17 27.56
C THR A 64 -45.57 -7.80 28.91
N PRO A 65 -44.96 -8.18 30.05
CA PRO A 65 -45.39 -7.69 31.37
C PRO A 65 -45.30 -6.16 31.54
N SER A 66 -44.49 -5.46 30.74
CA SER A 66 -44.42 -3.99 30.68
C SER A 66 -45.49 -3.36 29.77
N GLY A 67 -46.30 -4.18 29.09
CA GLY A 67 -47.36 -3.72 28.18
C GLY A 67 -46.90 -3.42 26.75
N ASP A 68 -45.61 -3.58 26.45
CA ASP A 68 -45.06 -3.50 25.09
C ASP A 68 -45.67 -4.57 24.18
N ASP A 69 -45.88 -4.28 22.89
CA ASP A 69 -46.31 -5.30 21.92
C ASP A 69 -45.12 -6.13 21.43
N THR A 70 -45.23 -7.45 21.54
CA THR A 70 -44.32 -8.45 20.93
C THR A 70 -45.07 -9.23 19.86
N PHE A 71 -44.54 -9.23 18.64
CA PHE A 71 -45.15 -9.84 17.46
C PHE A 71 -44.16 -10.65 16.62
N ILE A 72 -44.66 -11.65 15.89
CA ILE A 72 -43.84 -12.59 15.10
C ILE A 72 -44.12 -12.40 13.61
N ALA A 73 -43.09 -11.98 12.86
CA ALA A 73 -43.08 -11.91 11.41
C ALA A 73 -42.29 -13.10 10.85
N LYS A 74 -42.93 -13.99 10.08
CA LYS A 74 -42.32 -15.24 9.62
C LYS A 74 -42.21 -15.33 8.11
N ALA A 75 -41.21 -16.07 7.62
CA ALA A 75 -41.12 -16.50 6.23
C ALA A 75 -40.59 -17.95 6.14
N SER A 76 -40.25 -18.37 4.93
CA SER A 76 -39.83 -19.74 4.58
C SER A 76 -38.57 -20.25 5.27
N TYR A 77 -37.69 -19.38 5.78
CA TYR A 77 -36.47 -19.77 6.48
C TYR A 77 -36.23 -18.94 7.76
N TYR A 78 -36.19 -17.61 7.65
CA TYR A 78 -35.99 -16.74 8.81
C TYR A 78 -37.31 -16.35 9.49
N SER A 79 -37.31 -16.41 10.82
CA SER A 79 -38.40 -15.96 11.68
C SER A 79 -37.92 -14.81 12.56
N TRP A 80 -38.72 -13.75 12.63
CA TRP A 80 -38.40 -12.50 13.32
C TRP A 80 -39.39 -12.27 14.47
N GLU A 81 -38.90 -12.36 15.69
CA GLU A 81 -39.63 -12.03 16.92
C GLU A 81 -39.30 -10.59 17.29
N ILE A 82 -40.28 -9.69 17.19
CA ILE A 82 -40.10 -8.23 17.26
C ILE A 82 -40.88 -7.71 18.46
N THR A 83 -40.19 -7.05 19.40
CA THR A 83 -40.78 -6.37 20.55
C THR A 83 -40.65 -4.86 20.39
N SER A 84 -41.78 -4.16 20.31
CA SER A 84 -41.83 -2.70 20.37
C SER A 84 -41.32 -2.17 21.71
N ARG A 85 -40.78 -0.96 21.72
CA ARG A 85 -40.37 -0.23 22.94
C ARG A 85 -40.66 1.26 22.77
N ASP A 86 -40.71 2.00 23.88
CA ASP A 86 -40.87 3.46 23.90
C ASP A 86 -42.04 3.95 23.04
N ILE A 87 -43.21 3.28 23.16
CA ILE A 87 -44.41 3.53 22.32
C ILE A 87 -44.05 3.46 20.82
N TYR A 88 -43.55 2.30 20.42
CA TYR A 88 -43.02 2.01 19.07
C TYR A 88 -41.83 2.91 18.65
N GLY A 89 -41.21 3.68 19.55
CA GLY A 89 -40.05 4.52 19.25
C GLY A 89 -38.77 3.72 18.95
N LYS A 90 -38.70 2.48 19.42
CA LYS A 90 -37.65 1.49 19.11
C LYS A 90 -38.28 0.10 18.90
N LEU A 91 -37.50 -0.82 18.32
CA LEU A 91 -37.81 -2.25 18.28
C LEU A 91 -36.59 -3.04 18.80
N ASP A 92 -36.82 -4.02 19.68
CA ASP A 92 -35.91 -5.14 19.93
C ASP A 92 -36.30 -6.28 18.97
N VAL A 93 -35.36 -6.79 18.18
CA VAL A 93 -35.61 -7.75 17.10
C VAL A 93 -34.74 -8.98 17.28
N VAL A 94 -35.37 -10.15 17.36
CA VAL A 94 -34.69 -11.45 17.44
C VAL A 94 -34.89 -12.19 16.12
N MET A 95 -33.81 -12.27 15.34
CA MET A 95 -33.73 -13.10 14.14
C MET A 95 -33.48 -14.55 14.54
N SER A 96 -34.11 -15.51 13.85
CA SER A 96 -33.89 -16.93 14.09
C SER A 96 -34.03 -17.77 12.81
N ASN A 97 -33.37 -18.92 12.78
CA ASN A 97 -33.43 -19.89 11.66
C ASN A 97 -33.97 -21.26 12.12
N PRO A 98 -34.26 -22.21 11.19
CA PRO A 98 -34.84 -23.51 11.55
C PRO A 98 -33.90 -24.43 12.34
N ALA A 99 -32.60 -24.10 12.40
CA ALA A 99 -31.60 -24.80 13.22
C ALA A 99 -31.53 -24.27 14.67
N GLY A 100 -32.37 -23.30 15.04
CA GLY A 100 -32.43 -22.73 16.39
C GLY A 100 -31.36 -21.68 16.70
N ALA A 101 -30.51 -21.31 15.74
CA ALA A 101 -29.62 -20.17 15.90
C ALA A 101 -30.44 -18.88 16.03
N LYS A 102 -29.97 -17.94 16.86
CA LYS A 102 -30.61 -16.64 17.11
C LYS A 102 -29.59 -15.50 17.06
N SER A 103 -30.06 -14.30 16.70
CA SER A 103 -29.33 -13.05 16.92
C SER A 103 -30.28 -11.94 17.35
N ASN A 104 -29.80 -11.06 18.22
CA ASN A 104 -30.58 -9.96 18.83
C ASN A 104 -30.06 -8.63 18.29
N MET A 105 -30.95 -7.78 17.80
CA MET A 105 -30.65 -6.48 17.19
C MET A 105 -31.63 -5.43 17.70
N SER A 106 -31.20 -4.19 17.87
CA SER A 106 -32.08 -3.08 18.26
C SER A 106 -32.17 -2.04 17.15
N PHE A 107 -33.38 -1.49 16.96
CA PHE A 107 -33.71 -0.55 15.90
C PHE A 107 -34.35 0.71 16.49
N LYS A 108 -34.13 1.86 15.85
CA LYS A 108 -34.72 3.17 16.19
C LYS A 108 -35.73 3.59 15.13
N ARG A 109 -36.89 4.13 15.52
CA ARG A 109 -37.82 4.76 14.57
C ARG A 109 -37.17 6.03 14.01
N ILE A 110 -36.89 6.01 12.71
CA ILE A 110 -36.30 7.15 11.97
C ILE A 110 -37.36 7.97 11.23
N TRP A 111 -38.53 7.39 10.92
CA TRP A 111 -39.64 8.12 10.30
C TRP A 111 -41.01 7.62 10.74
N GLN A 112 -42.00 8.51 10.68
CA GLN A 112 -43.43 8.24 10.84
C GLN A 112 -44.25 9.22 9.97
N SER A 113 -45.44 8.80 9.54
CA SER A 113 -46.42 9.68 8.86
C SER A 113 -46.81 10.87 9.74
N LYS A 114 -47.18 11.99 9.09
CA LYS A 114 -47.56 13.25 9.75
C LYS A 114 -48.95 13.73 9.29
N GLY A 115 -49.98 12.90 9.47
CA GLY A 115 -51.36 13.23 9.16
C GLY A 115 -52.33 12.11 9.54
N GLU A 116 -53.61 12.44 9.67
CA GLU A 116 -54.66 11.47 10.06
C GLU A 116 -55.01 10.49 8.92
N GLN A 117 -54.82 10.90 7.67
CA GLN A 117 -54.90 10.03 6.48
C GLN A 117 -53.80 10.39 5.48
N ALA A 118 -53.11 9.38 4.95
CA ALA A 118 -52.13 9.55 3.87
C ALA A 118 -52.82 9.44 2.51
N THR A 119 -52.59 10.43 1.64
CA THR A 119 -53.36 10.63 0.39
C THR A 119 -52.78 9.91 -0.82
N GLY A 120 -52.32 8.66 -0.65
CA GLY A 120 -51.79 7.86 -1.75
C GLY A 120 -51.11 6.55 -1.32
N ALA A 121 -51.12 5.57 -2.23
CA ALA A 121 -50.42 4.30 -2.08
C ALA A 121 -48.90 4.52 -1.95
N ALA A 122 -48.28 3.88 -0.97
CA ALA A 122 -46.85 4.01 -0.74
C ALA A 122 -46.07 3.10 -1.71
N ARG A 123 -44.98 3.60 -2.28
CA ARG A 123 -44.05 2.81 -3.09
C ARG A 123 -42.67 2.78 -2.43
N ILE A 124 -42.05 1.60 -2.44
CA ILE A 124 -40.70 1.34 -1.95
C ILE A 124 -39.91 0.68 -3.08
N TRP A 125 -38.86 1.34 -3.56
CA TRP A 125 -37.89 0.79 -4.51
C TRP A 125 -36.58 0.46 -3.80
N THR A 126 -35.93 -0.62 -4.21
CA THR A 126 -34.59 -0.99 -3.75
C THR A 126 -33.63 -1.15 -4.93
N GLY A 127 -32.35 -0.93 -4.67
CA GLY A 127 -31.31 -0.99 -5.68
C GLY A 127 -29.94 -0.93 -5.04
N LYS A 128 -28.98 -0.41 -5.81
CA LYS A 128 -27.57 -0.27 -5.42
C LYS A 128 -27.09 1.14 -5.64
N ILE A 129 -26.22 1.61 -4.75
CA ILE A 129 -25.52 2.89 -4.89
C ILE A 129 -24.01 2.68 -4.91
N SER A 130 -23.39 3.28 -5.92
CA SER A 130 -21.94 3.50 -6.00
C SER A 130 -21.74 4.99 -6.24
N TRP A 131 -21.11 5.68 -5.27
CA TRP A 131 -21.00 7.13 -5.25
C TRP A 131 -19.61 7.59 -4.82
N SER A 132 -18.90 8.21 -5.76
CA SER A 132 -17.54 8.73 -5.56
C SER A 132 -16.64 7.68 -4.87
N LYS A 133 -15.98 8.04 -3.77
CA LYS A 133 -15.17 7.15 -2.92
C LYS A 133 -15.93 6.61 -1.68
N TYR A 134 -17.19 7.00 -1.47
CA TYR A 134 -17.89 6.80 -0.19
C TYR A 134 -18.82 5.57 -0.19
N ALA A 135 -19.45 5.25 -1.32
CA ALA A 135 -20.23 4.02 -1.49
C ALA A 135 -19.74 3.22 -2.70
N SER A 136 -19.62 1.91 -2.54
CA SER A 136 -19.29 0.95 -3.59
C SER A 136 -20.19 -0.26 -3.47
N ASP A 137 -21.18 -0.38 -4.37
CA ASP A 137 -22.20 -1.44 -4.39
C ASP A 137 -22.96 -1.62 -3.06
N GLU A 138 -23.34 -0.51 -2.42
CA GLU A 138 -24.11 -0.53 -1.18
C GLU A 138 -25.62 -0.61 -1.44
N MET A 139 -26.39 -1.28 -0.57
CA MET A 139 -27.85 -1.23 -0.64
C MET A 139 -28.35 0.21 -0.52
N SER A 140 -29.30 0.57 -1.39
CA SER A 140 -30.05 1.82 -1.28
C SER A 140 -31.54 1.60 -1.52
N ILE A 141 -32.37 2.40 -0.83
CA ILE A 141 -33.83 2.29 -0.76
C ILE A 141 -34.43 3.70 -0.94
N PHE A 142 -35.43 3.81 -1.81
CA PHE A 142 -36.21 5.04 -2.00
C PHE A 142 -37.68 4.76 -1.68
N ILE A 143 -38.33 5.67 -0.96
CA ILE A 143 -39.70 5.49 -0.45
C ILE A 143 -40.50 6.77 -0.68
N VAL A 144 -41.68 6.67 -1.30
CA VAL A 144 -42.70 7.72 -1.27
C VAL A 144 -43.85 7.24 -0.38
N PRO A 145 -43.81 7.49 0.95
CA PRO A 145 -44.67 6.80 1.92
C PRO A 145 -46.16 7.24 1.89
N GLU A 146 -46.47 8.29 1.13
CA GLU A 146 -47.79 8.90 0.99
C GLU A 146 -48.14 9.16 -0.49
N GLY A 147 -47.44 8.46 -1.40
CA GLY A 147 -47.55 8.61 -2.86
C GLY A 147 -46.82 9.85 -3.42
N PHE A 148 -47.06 10.14 -4.69
CA PHE A 148 -46.48 11.29 -5.39
C PHE A 148 -47.27 12.60 -5.14
N GLY A 149 -46.57 13.74 -5.24
CA GLY A 149 -47.16 15.08 -5.23
C GLY A 149 -46.25 16.13 -4.58
N ASP A 150 -46.38 17.41 -4.97
CA ASP A 150 -45.60 18.50 -4.36
C ASP A 150 -45.82 18.58 -2.84
N GLY A 151 -44.72 18.81 -2.11
CA GLY A 151 -44.72 18.88 -0.65
C GLY A 151 -44.77 17.52 0.06
N LYS A 152 -45.23 16.45 -0.60
CA LYS A 152 -45.33 15.11 0.01
C LYS A 152 -43.95 14.57 0.41
N PRO A 153 -43.87 13.76 1.47
CA PRO A 153 -42.61 13.15 1.90
C PRO A 153 -42.00 12.24 0.83
N VAL A 154 -40.67 12.26 0.74
CA VAL A 154 -39.82 11.23 0.13
C VAL A 154 -38.70 10.88 1.11
N LEU A 155 -38.44 9.59 1.27
CA LEU A 155 -37.35 9.06 2.08
C LEU A 155 -36.32 8.42 1.16
N SER A 156 -35.05 8.63 1.45
CA SER A 156 -33.96 7.91 0.82
C SER A 156 -32.97 7.43 1.86
N LEU A 157 -32.66 6.13 1.78
CA LEU A 157 -31.83 5.41 2.73
C LEU A 157 -30.73 4.68 1.97
N TRP A 158 -29.51 4.70 2.48
CA TRP A 158 -28.42 3.86 1.98
C TRP A 158 -27.34 3.67 3.04
N GLN A 159 -26.39 2.80 2.75
CA GLN A 159 -25.15 2.66 3.52
C GLN A 159 -24.00 3.33 2.78
N TRP A 160 -23.11 4.02 3.50
CA TRP A 160 -21.77 4.35 3.00
C TRP A 160 -20.84 3.17 3.27
N THR A 161 -19.98 2.82 2.31
CA THR A 161 -18.87 1.88 2.59
C THR A 161 -17.92 2.50 3.60
N HIS A 162 -17.58 3.79 3.39
CA HIS A 162 -16.90 4.66 4.34
C HIS A 162 -17.49 6.08 4.22
N ASP A 163 -17.81 6.75 5.33
CA ASP A 163 -18.25 8.15 5.28
C ASP A 163 -17.07 9.16 5.20
N ASP A 164 -17.35 10.46 5.33
CA ASP A 164 -16.35 11.53 5.25
C ASP A 164 -15.42 11.61 6.49
N THR A 165 -15.80 10.96 7.59
CA THR A 165 -14.93 10.72 8.76
C THR A 165 -14.08 9.46 8.61
N GLY A 166 -14.39 8.61 7.61
CA GLY A 166 -13.79 7.30 7.42
C GLY A 166 -14.46 6.17 8.21
N THR A 167 -15.61 6.40 8.84
CA THR A 167 -16.33 5.36 9.58
C THR A 167 -16.96 4.36 8.61
N GLU A 168 -16.70 3.07 8.81
CA GLU A 168 -17.18 2.02 7.90
C GLU A 168 -18.68 1.74 8.08
N LYS A 169 -19.35 1.42 6.97
CA LYS A 169 -20.76 0.99 6.94
C LYS A 169 -21.75 2.01 7.54
N SER A 170 -21.40 3.30 7.65
CA SER A 170 -22.28 4.32 8.23
C SER A 170 -23.63 4.41 7.50
N PRO A 171 -24.77 4.43 8.21
CA PRO A 171 -26.07 4.60 7.57
C PRO A 171 -26.28 6.05 7.14
N SER A 172 -27.04 6.26 6.07
CA SER A 172 -27.41 7.57 5.54
C SER A 172 -28.91 7.61 5.28
N PHE A 173 -29.62 8.44 6.03
CA PHE A 173 -31.07 8.66 5.93
C PHE A 173 -31.37 10.12 5.59
N ARG A 174 -32.33 10.38 4.69
CA ARG A 174 -32.94 11.70 4.43
C ARG A 174 -34.45 11.55 4.34
N ALA A 175 -35.18 12.60 4.74
CA ALA A 175 -36.64 12.63 4.72
C ALA A 175 -37.13 14.05 4.36
N GLU A 176 -37.27 14.28 3.06
CA GLU A 176 -37.50 15.60 2.46
C GLU A 176 -38.89 15.68 1.81
N SER A 177 -39.27 16.87 1.33
CA SER A 177 -40.46 17.06 0.50
C SER A 177 -40.14 16.93 -0.98
N GLN A 178 -40.99 16.21 -1.71
CA GLN A 178 -40.99 16.12 -3.17
C GLN A 178 -41.28 17.50 -3.79
N LYS A 179 -40.53 17.84 -4.84
CA LYS A 179 -40.83 18.92 -5.79
C LYS A 179 -41.06 18.30 -7.16
N MET A 180 -42.24 18.45 -7.71
CA MET A 180 -42.62 17.80 -8.97
C MET A 180 -41.94 18.48 -10.17
N LEU A 181 -41.63 17.69 -11.20
CA LEU A 181 -40.96 18.14 -12.41
C LEU A 181 -41.71 17.69 -13.66
N SER A 182 -41.70 18.54 -14.69
CA SER A 182 -42.23 18.19 -16.02
C SER A 182 -41.28 17.26 -16.79
N GLY A 183 -41.79 16.63 -17.85
CA GLY A 183 -40.99 15.78 -18.75
C GLY A 183 -40.77 14.34 -18.27
N ALA A 184 -41.75 13.75 -17.56
CA ALA A 184 -41.70 12.36 -17.10
C ALA A 184 -42.14 11.32 -18.15
N GLY A 185 -42.83 11.73 -19.23
CA GLY A 185 -43.43 10.79 -20.18
C GLY A 185 -44.61 10.03 -19.57
N LYS A 186 -44.58 8.69 -19.63
CA LYS A 186 -45.54 7.80 -18.96
C LYS A 186 -45.06 7.48 -17.54
N GLY A 187 -45.18 8.44 -16.64
CA GLY A 187 -44.63 8.30 -15.30
C GLY A 187 -44.59 9.60 -14.53
N VAL A 188 -43.77 9.63 -13.48
CA VAL A 188 -43.65 10.77 -12.55
C VAL A 188 -42.20 11.13 -12.37
N LYS A 189 -41.88 12.41 -12.55
CA LYS A 189 -40.56 12.98 -12.28
C LYS A 189 -40.66 13.97 -11.13
N PHE A 190 -39.76 13.84 -10.18
CA PHE A 190 -39.68 14.74 -9.03
C PHE A 190 -38.21 14.92 -8.62
N SER A 191 -37.93 15.97 -7.88
CA SER A 191 -36.64 16.17 -7.22
C SER A 191 -36.83 16.57 -5.77
N TYR A 192 -35.75 16.50 -5.01
CA TYR A 192 -35.65 17.04 -3.66
C TYR A 192 -34.19 17.40 -3.37
N HIS A 193 -33.98 18.27 -2.40
CA HIS A 193 -32.66 18.73 -1.97
C HIS A 193 -32.44 18.37 -0.50
N SER A 194 -31.21 18.01 -0.13
CA SER A 194 -30.83 17.82 1.28
C SER A 194 -29.38 18.26 1.50
N TYR A 195 -28.43 17.33 1.35
CA TYR A 195 -27.02 17.61 1.05
C TYR A 195 -26.73 17.43 -0.46
N TYR A 196 -27.51 16.56 -1.10
CA TYR A 196 -27.46 16.27 -2.53
C TYR A 196 -28.69 16.84 -3.23
N ASP A 197 -28.53 17.28 -4.47
CA ASP A 197 -29.64 17.45 -5.41
C ASP A 197 -29.97 16.05 -5.97
N ILE A 198 -31.15 15.53 -5.65
CA ILE A 198 -31.60 14.22 -6.14
C ILE A 198 -32.79 14.42 -7.06
N THR A 199 -32.74 13.81 -8.25
CA THR A 199 -33.83 13.78 -9.22
C THR A 199 -34.22 12.35 -9.52
N CYS A 200 -35.48 12.02 -9.27
CA CYS A 200 -36.05 10.69 -9.47
C CYS A 200 -37.04 10.72 -10.63
N THR A 201 -36.96 9.72 -11.51
CA THR A 201 -37.93 9.52 -12.60
C THR A 201 -38.48 8.10 -12.49
N TRP A 202 -39.74 7.99 -12.10
CA TRP A 202 -40.50 6.74 -12.08
C TRP A 202 -41.16 6.52 -13.44
N ASP A 203 -41.01 5.33 -13.99
CA ASP A 203 -41.67 4.89 -15.23
C ASP A 203 -42.84 3.94 -14.90
N GLU A 204 -44.05 4.29 -15.36
CA GLU A 204 -45.29 3.56 -15.07
C GLU A 204 -45.37 2.19 -15.77
N THR A 205 -44.62 2.01 -16.87
CA THR A 205 -44.68 0.78 -17.69
C THR A 205 -43.76 -0.32 -17.12
N THR A 206 -42.68 0.06 -16.45
CA THR A 206 -41.69 -0.84 -15.85
C THR A 206 -41.71 -0.85 -14.32
N GLU A 207 -42.46 0.08 -13.69
CA GLU A 207 -42.49 0.38 -12.24
C GLU A 207 -41.10 0.69 -11.63
N LYS A 208 -40.07 0.95 -12.46
CA LYS A 208 -38.72 1.29 -12.01
C LYS A 208 -38.60 2.76 -11.64
N LEU A 209 -37.65 3.06 -10.75
CA LEU A 209 -37.25 4.42 -10.40
C LEU A 209 -35.80 4.66 -10.87
N ALA A 210 -35.62 5.45 -11.93
CA ALA A 210 -34.31 5.94 -12.31
C ALA A 210 -33.91 7.11 -11.40
N VAL A 211 -32.73 7.05 -10.77
CA VAL A 211 -32.26 8.07 -9.82
C VAL A 211 -30.99 8.73 -10.33
N HIS A 212 -31.01 10.06 -10.40
CA HIS A 212 -29.86 10.92 -10.67
C HIS A 212 -29.48 11.69 -9.40
N MET A 213 -28.18 11.75 -9.08
CA MET A 213 -27.69 12.45 -7.89
C MET A 213 -26.53 13.38 -8.23
N LYS A 214 -26.57 14.57 -7.64
CA LYS A 214 -25.56 15.63 -7.78
C LYS A 214 -25.16 16.13 -6.40
N GLY A 215 -23.85 16.20 -6.15
CA GLY A 215 -23.26 16.70 -4.91
C GLY A 215 -21.96 17.46 -5.17
N PRO A 216 -21.22 17.81 -4.10
CA PRO A 216 -19.92 18.47 -4.22
C PRO A 216 -18.85 17.62 -4.94
N GLU A 217 -18.99 16.29 -4.94
CA GLU A 217 -17.92 15.36 -5.37
C GLU A 217 -18.22 14.62 -6.68
N ALA A 218 -19.49 14.58 -7.11
CA ALA A 218 -19.93 13.89 -8.32
C ALA A 218 -21.29 14.42 -8.82
N ASN A 219 -21.59 14.12 -10.09
CA ASN A 219 -22.84 14.45 -10.78
C ASN A 219 -23.12 13.31 -11.77
N GLN A 220 -23.93 12.32 -11.36
CA GLN A 220 -24.07 11.06 -12.08
C GLN A 220 -25.44 10.41 -11.84
N ASP A 221 -25.85 9.56 -12.78
CA ASP A 221 -26.92 8.60 -12.56
C ASP A 221 -26.46 7.52 -11.57
N LEU A 222 -27.35 7.12 -10.67
CA LEU A 222 -27.16 5.99 -9.75
C LEU A 222 -27.69 4.68 -10.35
N GLY A 223 -28.47 4.77 -11.44
CA GLY A 223 -29.09 3.64 -12.12
C GLY A 223 -30.59 3.51 -11.85
N GLU A 224 -31.13 2.33 -12.16
CA GLU A 224 -32.54 1.98 -11.99
C GLU A 224 -32.76 1.18 -10.69
N TYR A 225 -33.78 1.56 -9.92
CA TYR A 225 -34.20 0.89 -8.69
C TYR A 225 -35.49 0.12 -8.95
N SER A 226 -35.59 -1.10 -8.42
CA SER A 226 -36.71 -2.02 -8.65
C SER A 226 -37.78 -1.88 -7.57
N LEU A 227 -39.05 -1.79 -7.98
CA LEU A 227 -40.18 -1.74 -7.04
C LEU A 227 -40.20 -3.03 -6.20
N SER A 228 -40.03 -2.88 -4.89
CA SER A 228 -39.98 -3.99 -3.93
C SER A 228 -41.29 -4.10 -3.15
N ALA A 229 -42.01 -2.99 -2.97
CA ALA A 229 -43.38 -3.01 -2.47
C ALA A 229 -44.20 -1.83 -2.99
N LEU A 230 -45.40 -2.12 -3.47
CA LEU A 230 -46.53 -1.20 -3.53
C LEU A 230 -47.45 -1.52 -2.33
N ILE A 231 -47.77 -0.51 -1.53
CA ILE A 231 -48.68 -0.60 -0.39
C ILE A 231 -49.87 0.30 -0.67
N ASP A 232 -50.90 -0.27 -1.28
CA ASP A 232 -52.19 0.41 -1.38
C ASP A 232 -52.85 0.47 0.01
N ARG A 233 -53.38 1.64 0.37
CA ARG A 233 -54.01 1.90 1.67
C ARG A 233 -55.53 1.85 1.50
N HIS A 234 -56.08 0.67 1.19
CA HIS A 234 -57.52 0.48 1.19
C HIS A 234 -58.11 0.86 2.56
N SER A 235 -59.15 1.69 2.56
CA SER A 235 -59.90 2.02 3.76
C SER A 235 -60.55 0.77 4.35
N HIS A 236 -60.38 0.54 5.64
CA HIS A 236 -61.27 -0.37 6.36
C HIS A 236 -62.68 0.23 6.36
N ASP A 237 -63.66 -0.51 5.83
CA ASP A 237 -65.08 -0.15 5.93
C ASP A 237 -65.52 -0.12 7.41
N TRP A 238 -65.56 1.08 7.97
CA TRP A 238 -66.11 1.34 9.31
C TRP A 238 -67.61 1.58 9.22
N ASN A 239 -68.38 0.52 9.02
CA ASN A 239 -69.84 0.59 9.02
C ASN A 239 -70.47 -0.41 10.00
N PRO A 240 -70.60 -0.05 11.30
CA PRO A 240 -71.40 -0.81 12.26
C PRO A 240 -72.90 -0.71 11.92
N PRO A 241 -73.74 -1.70 12.28
CA PRO A 241 -75.18 -1.60 12.06
C PRO A 241 -75.84 -0.56 12.97
N GLU A 242 -76.60 0.37 12.40
CA GLU A 242 -77.43 1.31 13.17
C GLU A 242 -78.70 0.64 13.75
N PHE A 243 -79.16 1.14 14.91
CA PHE A 243 -80.46 0.81 15.50
C PHE A 243 -81.25 2.11 15.74
N SER A 244 -82.53 2.15 15.36
CA SER A 244 -83.39 3.34 15.47
C SER A 244 -84.34 3.28 16.68
N PRO A 245 -84.60 4.39 17.40
CA PRO A 245 -85.54 4.45 18.54
C PRO A 245 -86.97 4.94 18.15
N PRO A 246 -88.03 4.66 18.95
CA PRO A 246 -89.44 4.99 18.65
C PRO A 246 -90.04 6.19 19.44
N GLU A 247 -91.21 6.69 18.99
CA GLU A 247 -91.94 7.88 19.50
C GLU A 247 -93.13 7.60 20.48
N LYS A 248 -93.87 8.63 20.91
CA LYS A 248 -94.99 8.62 21.89
C LYS A 248 -96.17 9.57 21.50
N ALA A 249 -97.33 9.47 22.17
CA ALA A 249 -98.54 10.30 21.95
C ALA A 249 -99.40 10.54 23.23
N GLU A 250 -100.35 11.50 23.22
CA GLU A 250 -101.14 12.02 24.38
C GLU A 250 -102.64 12.37 24.05
N VAL A 251 -103.52 12.64 25.05
CA VAL A 251 -105.01 12.84 24.95
C VAL A 251 -105.60 13.78 26.06
N GLU A 252 -106.81 14.39 25.89
CA GLU A 252 -107.40 15.52 26.71
C GLU A 252 -108.94 15.42 27.05
N VAL A 253 -109.51 16.16 28.05
CA VAL A 253 -110.92 16.03 28.63
C VAL A 253 -111.59 17.36 29.19
N ARG A 254 -112.94 17.44 29.46
CA ARG A 254 -113.75 18.63 29.96
C ARG A 254 -114.96 18.35 30.95
N LEU A 255 -115.74 19.38 31.40
CA LEU A 255 -116.76 19.39 32.54
C LEU A 255 -118.12 20.23 32.35
N PRO A 256 -119.18 20.15 33.24
CA PRO A 256 -120.60 20.65 33.05
C PRO A 256 -121.29 21.62 34.13
N GLN A 257 -122.65 21.82 34.16
CA GLN A 257 -123.46 22.93 34.82
C GLN A 257 -124.93 22.57 35.42
N PRO A 258 -125.68 23.45 36.18
CA PRO A 258 -126.90 23.14 37.03
C PRO A 258 -128.25 24.01 36.91
N GLN A 259 -129.32 23.80 37.76
CA GLN A 259 -130.70 24.46 37.75
C GLN A 259 -131.54 24.58 39.11
N PRO A 260 -132.74 25.28 39.21
CA PRO A 260 -133.50 25.69 40.47
C PRO A 260 -135.03 25.28 40.67
N SER A 261 -135.81 25.84 41.66
CA SER A 261 -137.17 25.38 42.14
C SER A 261 -138.29 26.44 42.57
N LEU A 262 -139.38 26.08 43.33
CA LEU A 262 -140.78 26.69 43.35
C LEU A 262 -141.51 27.02 44.73
N PRO A 263 -142.71 27.72 44.78
CA PRO A 263 -143.33 28.39 45.99
C PRO A 263 -144.70 27.84 46.59
N ARG A 264 -145.41 28.61 47.47
CA ARG A 264 -146.60 28.23 48.33
C ARG A 264 -147.80 29.23 48.40
N ILE A 265 -148.90 28.88 49.11
CA ILE A 265 -150.26 29.52 49.17
C ILE A 265 -150.65 30.05 50.59
N LEU A 266 -151.65 30.95 50.71
CA LEU A 266 -152.15 31.59 51.96
C LEU A 266 -153.71 31.72 52.03
N GLY A 267 -154.32 31.66 53.22
CA GLY A 267 -155.75 31.97 53.49
C GLY A 267 -156.23 31.72 54.95
N PRO A 268 -157.15 32.53 55.54
CA PRO A 268 -157.56 32.43 56.96
C PRO A 268 -158.91 31.72 57.25
N LEU A 269 -159.18 31.40 58.53
CA LEU A 269 -160.34 30.62 59.00
C LEU A 269 -161.22 31.35 60.06
N PRO A 270 -162.55 31.06 60.15
CA PRO A 270 -163.49 31.67 61.09
C PRO A 270 -163.67 30.88 62.42
N PHE A 271 -164.36 31.47 63.41
CA PHE A 271 -164.64 30.84 64.72
C PHE A 271 -165.97 30.03 64.78
N PRO A 272 -166.04 28.98 65.63
CA PRO A 272 -167.20 28.07 65.76
C PRO A 272 -168.41 28.66 66.51
N LYS A 273 -169.60 28.07 66.32
CA LYS A 273 -170.88 28.57 66.88
C LYS A 273 -171.66 27.61 67.80
N ASN A 274 -171.23 26.36 67.95
CA ASN A 274 -171.88 25.37 68.83
C ASN A 274 -170.83 24.40 69.39
N LEU A 275 -171.21 23.56 70.36
CA LEU A 275 -170.28 22.68 71.08
C LEU A 275 -169.53 21.69 70.18
N ILE A 276 -170.16 21.17 69.11
CA ILE A 276 -169.53 20.23 68.17
C ILE A 276 -168.52 20.97 67.29
N ASP A 277 -168.85 22.16 66.80
CA ASP A 277 -167.92 23.00 66.06
C ASP A 277 -166.75 23.47 66.95
N THR A 278 -167.00 23.77 68.23
CA THR A 278 -165.95 24.09 69.19
C THR A 278 -165.01 22.91 69.39
N LEU A 279 -165.53 21.70 69.62
CA LEU A 279 -164.70 20.49 69.74
C LEU A 279 -163.90 20.21 68.45
N ARG A 280 -164.51 20.39 67.27
CA ARG A 280 -163.82 20.29 65.97
C ARG A 280 -162.71 21.33 65.82
N HIS A 281 -162.94 22.58 66.21
CA HIS A 281 -161.92 23.63 66.19
C HIS A 281 -160.81 23.37 67.22
N THR A 282 -161.12 22.88 68.42
CA THR A 282 -160.11 22.52 69.42
C THR A 282 -159.24 21.36 68.94
N ILE A 283 -159.83 20.35 68.29
CA ILE A 283 -159.07 19.26 67.64
C ILE A 283 -158.19 19.81 66.50
N ALA A 284 -158.75 20.61 65.60
CA ALA A 284 -157.98 21.20 64.49
C ALA A 284 -156.86 22.14 64.96
N PHE A 285 -157.07 22.89 66.05
CA PHE A 285 -156.05 23.76 66.63
C PHE A 285 -154.98 22.97 67.38
N ALA A 286 -155.34 21.88 68.06
CA ALA A 286 -154.38 20.96 68.67
C ALA A 286 -153.53 20.23 67.61
N ASP A 287 -154.14 19.81 66.50
CA ASP A 287 -153.45 19.20 65.36
C ASP A 287 -152.54 20.22 64.65
N GLN A 288 -153.02 21.45 64.41
CA GLN A 288 -152.20 22.54 63.86
C GLN A 288 -151.04 22.92 64.79
N ALA A 289 -151.26 22.95 66.11
CA ALA A 289 -150.20 23.20 67.09
C ALA A 289 -149.18 22.04 67.14
N GLY A 290 -149.65 20.79 67.07
CA GLY A 290 -148.81 19.60 66.95
C GLY A 290 -147.96 19.61 65.68
N TYR A 291 -148.57 19.94 64.54
CA TYR A 291 -147.87 20.10 63.26
C TYR A 291 -146.85 21.23 63.30
N LEU A 292 -147.17 22.38 63.90
CA LEU A 292 -146.23 23.50 64.04
C LEU A 292 -145.07 23.16 65.00
N ALA A 293 -145.34 22.46 66.10
CA ALA A 293 -144.30 21.95 67.00
C ALA A 293 -143.39 20.94 66.29
N LYS A 294 -143.98 20.00 65.53
CA LYS A 294 -143.25 19.02 64.72
C LYS A 294 -142.39 19.69 63.65
N TYR A 295 -142.94 20.65 62.92
CA TYR A 295 -142.22 21.43 61.91
C TYR A 295 -141.10 22.28 62.52
N ALA A 296 -141.28 22.82 63.73
CA ALA A 296 -140.23 23.52 64.46
C ALA A 296 -139.12 22.56 64.94
N GLU A 297 -139.47 21.38 65.47
CA GLU A 297 -138.53 20.32 65.87
C GLU A 297 -137.68 19.87 64.68
N ASP A 298 -138.32 19.52 63.56
CA ASP A 298 -137.64 19.01 62.37
C ASP A 298 -136.80 20.10 61.68
N ARG A 299 -137.25 21.36 61.70
CA ARG A 299 -136.48 22.51 61.21
C ARG A 299 -135.31 22.89 62.12
N PHE A 300 -135.43 22.70 63.45
CA PHE A 300 -134.32 22.87 64.38
C PHE A 300 -133.24 21.80 64.11
N LYS A 301 -133.62 20.52 64.00
CA LYS A 301 -132.69 19.43 63.64
C LYS A 301 -132.00 19.64 62.30
N ALA A 302 -132.71 20.15 61.30
CA ALA A 302 -132.11 20.48 60.00
C ALA A 302 -131.10 21.63 60.09
N LEU A 303 -131.36 22.64 60.93
CA LEU A 303 -130.44 23.76 61.17
C LEU A 303 -129.21 23.35 61.98
N ASP A 304 -129.40 22.50 62.98
CA ASP A 304 -128.36 21.90 63.82
C ASP A 304 -127.40 21.04 62.98
N ALA A 305 -127.94 20.21 62.09
CA ALA A 305 -127.17 19.43 61.12
C ALA A 305 -126.38 20.32 60.12
N ASP A 306 -126.98 21.39 59.60
CA ASP A 306 -126.28 22.36 58.72
C ASP A 306 -125.20 23.13 59.49
N PHE A 307 -125.42 23.46 60.77
CA PHE A 307 -124.42 24.10 61.62
C PHE A 307 -123.23 23.17 61.89
N HIS A 308 -123.47 21.90 62.21
CA HIS A 308 -122.42 20.89 62.37
C HIS A 308 -121.66 20.65 61.06
N ALA A 309 -122.33 20.51 59.91
CA ALA A 309 -121.69 20.35 58.61
C ALA A 309 -120.82 21.57 58.22
N ARG A 310 -121.27 22.79 58.51
CA ARG A 310 -120.45 24.01 58.34
C ARG A 310 -119.25 24.03 59.29
N GLY A 311 -119.40 23.53 60.51
CA GLY A 311 -118.30 23.37 61.47
C GLY A 311 -117.21 22.43 60.94
N GLU A 312 -117.60 21.29 60.37
CA GLU A 312 -116.66 20.36 59.72
C GLU A 312 -115.99 20.97 58.49
N GLN A 313 -116.73 21.67 57.62
CA GLN A 313 -116.18 22.39 56.48
C GLN A 313 -115.18 23.49 56.89
N LEU A 314 -115.48 24.24 57.96
CA LEU A 314 -114.58 25.27 58.48
C LEU A 314 -113.30 24.66 59.07
N ASN A 315 -113.41 23.53 59.78
CA ASN A 315 -112.26 22.80 60.30
C ASN A 315 -111.39 22.23 59.16
N ALA A 316 -112.01 21.67 58.10
CA ALA A 316 -111.29 21.18 56.93
C ALA A 316 -110.54 22.31 56.20
N ALA A 317 -111.21 23.42 55.90
CA ALA A 317 -110.61 24.59 55.26
C ALA A 317 -109.51 25.26 56.12
N THR A 318 -109.61 25.17 57.45
CA THR A 318 -108.58 25.64 58.39
C THR A 318 -107.35 24.73 58.36
N THR A 319 -107.54 23.41 58.30
CA THR A 319 -106.46 22.43 58.13
C THR A 319 -105.75 22.60 56.79
N GLU A 320 -106.50 22.76 55.69
CA GLU A 320 -105.95 23.02 54.36
C GLU A 320 -105.13 24.32 54.33
N ASN A 321 -105.64 25.41 54.94
CA ASN A 321 -104.88 26.66 55.11
C ASN A 321 -103.59 26.48 55.93
N SER A 322 -103.57 25.54 56.88
CA SER A 322 -102.37 25.22 57.67
C SER A 322 -101.30 24.54 56.82
N GLU A 323 -101.67 23.53 56.03
CA GLU A 323 -100.73 22.83 55.15
C GLU A 323 -100.22 23.73 54.02
N LEU A 324 -101.09 24.49 53.35
CA LEU A 324 -100.69 25.46 52.33
C LEU A 324 -99.69 26.50 52.88
N ARG A 325 -99.82 26.92 54.14
CA ARG A 325 -98.84 27.82 54.79
C ARG A 325 -97.48 27.15 55.05
N LYS A 326 -97.44 25.84 55.33
CA LYS A 326 -96.19 25.08 55.44
C LYS A 326 -95.52 24.93 54.07
N GLU A 327 -96.29 24.65 53.03
CA GLU A 327 -95.77 24.49 51.66
C GLU A 327 -95.25 25.80 51.09
N ILE A 328 -95.98 26.92 51.28
CA ILE A 328 -95.48 28.28 50.96
C ILE A 328 -94.16 28.56 51.69
N LYS A 329 -94.04 28.22 52.97
CA LYS A 329 -92.77 28.38 53.70
C LYS A 329 -91.65 27.55 53.08
N LYS A 330 -91.90 26.27 52.79
CA LYS A 330 -90.90 25.39 52.17
C LYS A 330 -90.41 25.95 50.83
N LEU A 331 -91.32 26.41 49.97
CA LEU A 331 -90.99 27.02 48.69
C LEU A 331 -90.18 28.33 48.82
N ILE A 332 -90.38 29.10 49.90
CA ILE A 332 -89.54 30.26 50.22
C ILE A 332 -88.13 29.83 50.65
N ASP A 333 -88.02 28.81 51.49
CA ASP A 333 -86.74 28.27 51.96
C ASP A 333 -85.94 27.66 50.78
N ASP A 334 -86.59 26.86 49.92
CA ASP A 334 -86.01 26.29 48.70
C ASP A 334 -85.56 27.40 47.71
N LEU A 335 -86.38 28.44 47.49
CA LEU A 335 -86.03 29.59 46.64
C LEU A 335 -84.80 30.36 47.16
N ASN A 336 -84.61 30.44 48.47
CA ASN A 336 -83.43 31.08 49.05
C ASN A 336 -82.16 30.23 48.85
N VAL A 337 -82.27 28.90 48.86
CA VAL A 337 -81.16 27.98 48.53
C VAL A 337 -80.76 28.12 47.06
N GLU A 338 -81.71 28.16 46.12
CA GLU A 338 -81.38 28.33 44.69
C GLU A 338 -80.81 29.72 44.37
N LYS A 339 -81.25 30.78 45.06
CA LYS A 339 -80.61 32.11 44.98
C LYS A 339 -79.15 32.07 45.46
N ALA A 340 -78.86 31.36 46.56
CA ALA A 340 -77.49 31.22 47.06
C ALA A 340 -76.58 30.45 46.09
N LYS A 341 -77.08 29.35 45.49
CA LYS A 341 -76.38 28.61 44.42
C LYS A 341 -76.13 29.48 43.19
N THR A 342 -77.11 30.29 42.78
CA THR A 342 -76.99 31.21 41.64
C THR A 342 -75.90 32.25 41.88
N ALA A 343 -75.78 32.76 43.12
CA ALA A 343 -74.72 33.69 43.50
C ALA A 343 -73.32 33.03 43.48
N ASP A 344 -73.17 31.80 43.99
CA ASP A 344 -71.91 31.03 43.91
C ASP A 344 -71.47 30.79 42.46
N LEU A 345 -72.39 30.30 41.62
CA LEU A 345 -72.12 30.05 40.21
C LEU A 345 -71.75 31.33 39.45
N THR A 346 -72.42 32.45 39.75
CA THR A 346 -72.10 33.77 39.17
C THR A 346 -70.68 34.20 39.55
N LYS A 347 -70.31 34.07 40.84
CA LYS A 347 -68.96 34.41 41.32
C LYS A 347 -67.90 33.51 40.67
N ARG A 348 -68.13 32.20 40.62
CA ARG A 348 -67.20 31.24 40.02
C ARG A 348 -67.01 31.46 38.52
N LEU A 349 -68.04 31.93 37.82
CA LEU A 349 -67.93 32.36 36.43
C LEU A 349 -67.03 33.60 36.28
N THR A 350 -67.20 34.62 37.12
CA THR A 350 -66.33 35.81 37.09
C THR A 350 -64.88 35.49 37.49
N ASP A 351 -64.67 34.63 38.48
CA ASP A 351 -63.34 34.19 38.91
C ASP A 351 -62.63 33.40 37.78
N ALA A 352 -63.36 32.52 37.09
CA ALA A 352 -62.85 31.76 35.94
C ALA A 352 -62.55 32.65 34.72
N GLN A 353 -63.38 33.65 34.43
CA GLN A 353 -63.14 34.64 33.38
C GLN A 353 -61.88 35.48 33.67
N ALA A 354 -61.69 35.91 34.92
CA ALA A 354 -60.50 36.64 35.35
C ALA A 354 -59.23 35.79 35.23
N ALA A 355 -59.28 34.51 35.64
CA ALA A 355 -58.17 33.58 35.49
C ALA A 355 -57.80 33.35 34.01
N HIS A 356 -58.79 33.11 33.14
CA HIS A 356 -58.57 32.92 31.71
C HIS A 356 -57.97 34.17 31.03
N ALA A 357 -58.40 35.37 31.42
CA ALA A 357 -57.82 36.63 30.94
C ALA A 357 -56.35 36.81 31.37
N ALA A 358 -55.99 36.38 32.59
CA ALA A 358 -54.62 36.39 33.08
C ALA A 358 -53.73 35.37 32.34
N ASP A 359 -54.23 34.16 32.10
CA ASP A 359 -53.51 33.12 31.34
C ASP A 359 -53.32 33.49 29.86
N LEU A 360 -54.30 34.15 29.23
CA LEU A 360 -54.15 34.73 27.89
C LEU A 360 -53.03 35.78 27.87
N LYS A 361 -53.08 36.77 28.77
CA LYS A 361 -52.07 37.83 28.86
C LYS A 361 -50.65 37.25 29.08
N LYS A 362 -50.53 36.23 29.92
CA LYS A 362 -49.27 35.51 30.13
C LYS A 362 -48.79 34.79 28.86
N ARG A 363 -49.70 34.09 28.15
CA ARG A 363 -49.38 33.44 26.88
C ARG A 363 -48.94 34.44 25.80
N ASP A 364 -49.56 35.61 25.72
CA ASP A 364 -49.15 36.66 24.79
C ASP A 364 -47.76 37.23 25.14
N GLU A 365 -47.48 37.43 26.43
CA GLU A 365 -46.14 37.83 26.90
C GLU A 365 -45.07 36.77 26.63
N ASP A 366 -45.37 35.48 26.80
CA ASP A 366 -44.44 34.39 26.52
C ASP A 366 -44.27 34.16 25.00
N LEU A 367 -45.32 34.33 24.19
CA LEU A 367 -45.25 34.32 22.73
C LEU A 367 -44.41 35.49 22.17
N ALA A 368 -44.50 36.67 22.80
CA ALA A 368 -43.68 37.82 22.43
C ALA A 368 -42.19 37.56 22.71
N LYS A 369 -41.85 36.96 23.86
CA LYS A 369 -40.47 36.55 24.20
C LYS A 369 -39.93 35.50 23.23
N SER A 370 -40.74 34.50 22.87
CA SER A 370 -40.36 33.48 21.88
C SER A 370 -39.96 34.13 20.55
N LYS A 371 -40.78 35.05 20.04
CA LYS A 371 -40.50 35.77 18.78
C LYS A 371 -39.23 36.62 18.83
N SER A 372 -38.86 37.19 19.98
CA SER A 372 -37.56 37.86 20.11
C SER A 372 -36.38 36.87 20.07
N HIS A 373 -36.51 35.71 20.72
CA HIS A 373 -35.48 34.67 20.66
C HIS A 373 -35.33 34.08 19.25
N ASP A 374 -36.43 33.81 18.54
CA ASP A 374 -36.40 33.35 17.13
C ASP A 374 -35.58 34.32 16.24
N ILE A 375 -35.72 35.64 16.46
CA ILE A 375 -34.98 36.68 15.72
C ILE A 375 -33.48 36.74 16.12
N GLU A 376 -33.15 36.45 17.38
CA GLU A 376 -31.76 36.38 17.85
C GLU A 376 -31.06 35.10 17.34
N ASP A 377 -31.74 33.96 17.40
CA ASP A 377 -31.27 32.68 16.88
C ASP A 377 -31.11 32.71 15.35
N HIS A 378 -32.00 33.37 14.61
CA HIS A 378 -31.83 33.58 13.17
C HIS A 378 -30.56 34.40 12.84
N LYS A 379 -30.25 35.46 13.61
CA LYS A 379 -29.00 36.23 13.45
C LYS A 379 -27.76 35.41 13.82
N ALA A 380 -27.86 34.57 14.85
CA ALA A 380 -26.79 33.65 15.23
C ALA A 380 -26.53 32.62 14.13
N MET A 381 -27.58 32.04 13.56
CA MET A 381 -27.49 31.10 12.42
C MET A 381 -26.91 31.77 11.17
N GLU A 382 -27.36 32.98 10.79
CA GLU A 382 -26.83 33.73 9.64
C GLU A 382 -25.32 34.03 9.79
N LYS A 383 -24.88 34.38 11.00
CA LYS A 383 -23.46 34.56 11.33
C LYS A 383 -22.67 33.25 11.24
N LEU A 384 -23.23 32.13 11.73
CA LEU A 384 -22.60 30.82 11.66
C LEU A 384 -22.50 30.31 10.21
N VAL A 385 -23.52 30.53 9.37
CA VAL A 385 -23.48 30.24 7.93
C VAL A 385 -22.35 31.02 7.26
N SER A 386 -22.26 32.34 7.52
CA SER A 386 -21.17 33.19 7.02
C SER A 386 -19.77 32.67 7.42
N GLN A 387 -19.61 32.16 8.64
CA GLN A 387 -18.35 31.55 9.09
C GLN A 387 -18.06 30.20 8.39
N ILE A 388 -19.07 29.35 8.23
CA ILE A 388 -18.95 28.06 7.53
C ILE A 388 -18.57 28.27 6.05
N GLU A 389 -19.12 29.29 5.39
CA GLU A 389 -18.75 29.64 4.01
C GLU A 389 -17.29 30.14 3.90
N TYR A 390 -16.86 31.00 4.83
CA TYR A 390 -15.47 31.44 4.91
C TYR A 390 -14.50 30.27 5.17
N GLU A 391 -14.83 29.36 6.08
CA GLU A 391 -14.01 28.18 6.37
C GLU A 391 -13.97 27.19 5.20
N ARG A 392 -15.08 27.01 4.47
CA ARG A 392 -15.12 26.22 3.22
C ARG A 392 -14.23 26.83 2.14
N ALA A 393 -14.27 28.15 1.95
CA ALA A 393 -13.41 28.84 0.99
C ALA A 393 -11.92 28.73 1.38
N SER A 394 -11.60 28.91 2.66
CA SER A 394 -10.26 28.72 3.22
C SER A 394 -9.74 27.29 3.00
N LYS A 395 -10.57 26.27 3.31
CA LYS A 395 -10.24 24.86 3.09
C LYS A 395 -10.00 24.54 1.62
N ALA A 396 -10.77 25.11 0.69
CA ALA A 396 -10.58 24.92 -0.75
C ALA A 396 -9.24 25.52 -1.25
N GLU A 397 -8.87 26.71 -0.79
CA GLU A 397 -7.59 27.34 -1.14
C GLU A 397 -6.38 26.63 -0.49
N VAL A 398 -6.55 26.06 0.71
CA VAL A 398 -5.55 25.17 1.34
C VAL A 398 -5.40 23.86 0.56
N GLN A 399 -6.50 23.23 0.13
CA GLN A 399 -6.45 22.01 -0.70
C GLN A 399 -5.73 22.26 -2.02
N LYS A 400 -6.08 23.34 -2.72
CA LYS A 400 -5.42 23.76 -3.97
C LYS A 400 -3.91 23.97 -3.79
N LYS A 401 -3.48 24.55 -2.66
CA LYS A 401 -2.06 24.67 -2.29
C LYS A 401 -1.41 23.30 -2.04
N LEU A 402 -2.10 22.40 -1.34
CA LEU A 402 -1.63 21.02 -1.11
C LEU A 402 -1.47 20.23 -2.41
N ASP A 403 -2.41 20.35 -3.35
CA ASP A 403 -2.38 19.69 -4.65
C ASP A 403 -1.22 20.21 -5.52
N GLN A 404 -1.00 21.53 -5.52
CA GLN A 404 0.16 22.17 -6.16
C GLN A 404 1.48 21.68 -5.53
N THR A 405 1.62 21.76 -4.21
CA THR A 405 2.83 21.29 -3.50
C THR A 405 3.09 19.80 -3.71
N THR A 406 2.06 18.97 -3.80
CA THR A 406 2.17 17.54 -4.12
C THR A 406 2.66 17.31 -5.56
N THR A 407 2.26 18.18 -6.49
CA THR A 407 2.73 18.15 -7.89
C THR A 407 4.19 18.60 -7.99
N ASP A 408 4.56 19.68 -7.30
CA ASP A 408 5.93 20.19 -7.25
C ASP A 408 6.89 19.21 -6.55
N LEU A 409 6.43 18.51 -5.51
CA LEU A 409 7.19 17.44 -4.85
C LEU A 409 7.51 16.31 -5.81
N ARG A 410 6.50 15.78 -6.55
CA ARG A 410 6.73 14.73 -7.57
C ARG A 410 7.69 15.19 -8.67
N ALA A 411 7.61 16.47 -9.06
CA ALA A 411 8.56 17.04 -10.02
C ALA A 411 9.98 17.14 -9.45
N ALA A 412 10.14 17.45 -8.16
CA ALA A 412 11.42 17.45 -7.47
C ALA A 412 12.00 16.03 -7.30
N GLU A 413 11.17 15.05 -6.93
CA GLU A 413 11.56 13.62 -6.85
C GLU A 413 12.01 13.07 -8.22
N ALA A 414 11.31 13.41 -9.30
CA ALA A 414 11.70 13.04 -10.66
C ALA A 414 13.05 13.65 -11.07
N ARG A 415 13.30 14.93 -10.71
CA ARG A 415 14.60 15.58 -10.91
C ARG A 415 15.69 14.93 -10.08
N LEU A 416 15.45 14.65 -8.79
CA LEU A 416 16.40 13.98 -7.90
C LEU A 416 16.82 12.62 -8.48
N LYS A 417 15.86 11.83 -8.99
CA LYS A 417 16.13 10.55 -9.64
C LYS A 417 16.99 10.70 -10.91
N ALA A 418 16.72 11.72 -11.74
CA ALA A 418 17.51 12.00 -12.93
C ALA A 418 18.94 12.46 -12.62
N GLU A 419 19.14 13.32 -11.61
CA GLU A 419 20.48 13.70 -11.16
C GLU A 419 21.22 12.52 -10.50
N ALA A 420 20.53 11.64 -9.76
CA ALA A 420 21.12 10.42 -9.22
C ALA A 420 21.64 9.48 -10.32
N THR A 421 20.93 9.33 -11.45
CA THR A 421 21.43 8.59 -12.61
C THR A 421 22.68 9.23 -13.19
N LYS A 422 22.69 10.56 -13.40
CA LYS A 422 23.89 11.29 -13.88
C LYS A 422 25.08 11.14 -12.93
N ILE A 423 24.86 11.11 -11.61
CA ILE A 423 25.93 10.89 -10.63
C ILE A 423 26.54 9.49 -10.83
N VAL A 424 25.72 8.44 -11.02
CA VAL A 424 26.22 7.09 -11.31
C VAL A 424 27.04 7.05 -12.61
N ASP A 425 26.54 7.67 -13.69
CA ASP A 425 27.26 7.75 -14.97
C ASP A 425 28.60 8.51 -14.84
N LEU A 426 28.62 9.60 -14.08
CA LEU A 426 29.83 10.38 -13.81
C LEU A 426 30.83 9.60 -12.93
N THR A 427 30.37 8.88 -11.90
CA THR A 427 31.23 8.00 -11.09
C THR A 427 31.85 6.88 -11.92
N ALA A 428 31.08 6.23 -12.80
CA ALA A 428 31.60 5.22 -13.72
C ALA A 428 32.64 5.82 -14.70
N ARG A 429 32.41 7.04 -15.18
CA ARG A 429 33.36 7.75 -16.04
C ARG A 429 34.63 8.19 -15.30
N ILE A 430 34.54 8.60 -14.03
CA ILE A 430 35.70 8.90 -13.19
C ILE A 430 36.55 7.64 -13.02
N ALA A 431 35.98 6.52 -12.60
CA ALA A 431 36.71 5.26 -12.46
C ALA A 431 37.38 4.79 -13.76
N THR A 432 36.74 5.04 -14.91
CA THR A 432 37.32 4.77 -16.24
C THR A 432 38.53 5.67 -16.53
N LEU A 433 38.44 6.97 -16.22
CA LEU A 433 39.53 7.93 -16.41
C LEU A 433 40.70 7.69 -15.44
N GLU A 434 40.41 7.28 -14.20
CA GLU A 434 41.43 6.89 -13.21
C GLU A 434 42.20 5.63 -13.67
N ALA A 435 41.50 4.63 -14.22
CA ALA A 435 42.13 3.45 -14.80
C ALA A 435 42.99 3.79 -16.03
N GLN A 436 42.54 4.70 -16.90
CA GLN A 436 43.33 5.19 -18.03
C GLN A 436 44.58 5.96 -17.56
N LEU A 437 44.44 6.87 -16.59
CA LEU A 437 45.56 7.63 -16.02
C LEU A 437 46.60 6.72 -15.36
N GLU A 438 46.19 5.60 -14.76
CA GLU A 438 47.10 4.60 -14.19
C GLU A 438 47.86 3.81 -15.26
N VAL A 439 47.24 3.54 -16.42
CA VAL A 439 47.96 2.96 -17.59
C VAL A 439 48.97 3.96 -18.15
N GLU A 440 48.57 5.21 -18.38
CA GLU A 440 49.45 6.28 -18.90
C GLU A 440 50.63 6.57 -17.96
N LYS A 441 50.45 6.50 -16.64
CA LYS A 441 51.56 6.61 -15.67
C LYS A 441 52.58 5.47 -15.84
N ARG A 442 52.11 4.23 -15.94
CA ARG A 442 52.98 3.05 -16.10
C ARG A 442 53.74 3.09 -17.42
N GLU A 443 53.09 3.55 -18.48
CA GLU A 443 53.72 3.78 -19.78
C GLU A 443 54.75 4.91 -19.71
N GLY A 444 54.43 6.03 -19.05
CA GLY A 444 55.36 7.12 -18.80
C GLY A 444 56.61 6.69 -18.01
N ASP A 445 56.46 5.84 -16.99
CA ASP A 445 57.59 5.31 -16.22
C ASP A 445 58.36 4.21 -16.97
N ARG A 446 57.71 3.42 -17.83
CA ARG A 446 58.38 2.51 -18.78
C ARG A 446 59.27 3.31 -19.73
N LEU A 447 58.72 4.34 -20.37
CA LEU A 447 59.45 5.24 -21.29
C LEU A 447 60.58 6.00 -20.57
N ARG A 448 60.38 6.40 -19.31
CA ARG A 448 61.43 7.00 -18.47
C ARG A 448 62.58 6.02 -18.21
N GLY A 449 62.26 4.75 -17.94
CA GLY A 449 63.25 3.67 -17.79
C GLY A 449 64.01 3.39 -19.08
N GLU A 450 63.33 3.33 -20.22
CA GLU A 450 63.94 3.13 -21.53
C GLU A 450 64.82 4.30 -21.97
N ASN A 451 64.42 5.55 -21.69
CA ASN A 451 65.27 6.71 -21.92
C ASN A 451 66.53 6.64 -21.06
N LYS A 452 66.42 6.35 -19.75
CA LYS A 452 67.61 6.16 -18.90
C LYS A 452 68.56 5.07 -19.41
N GLN A 453 68.03 3.95 -19.95
CA GLN A 453 68.86 2.92 -20.57
C GLN A 453 69.52 3.39 -21.88
N LYS A 454 68.85 4.24 -22.67
CA LYS A 454 69.43 4.88 -23.87
C LYS A 454 70.52 5.87 -23.48
N ASP A 455 70.30 6.71 -22.48
CA ASP A 455 71.29 7.67 -21.96
C ASP A 455 72.55 6.94 -21.46
N GLU A 456 72.37 5.91 -20.61
CA GLU A 456 73.45 5.01 -20.17
C GLU A 456 74.14 4.23 -21.31
N THR A 457 73.50 4.12 -22.48
CA THR A 457 74.10 3.51 -23.67
C THR A 457 74.85 4.55 -24.50
N ILE A 458 74.34 5.78 -24.57
CA ILE A 458 75.02 6.93 -25.19
C ILE A 458 76.32 7.21 -24.44
N GLU A 459 76.31 7.31 -23.10
CA GLU A 459 77.54 7.49 -22.30
C GLU A 459 78.61 6.41 -22.59
N LYS A 460 78.18 5.15 -22.70
CA LYS A 460 79.08 4.02 -23.02
C LYS A 460 79.64 4.11 -24.44
N LEU A 461 78.82 4.52 -25.41
CA LEU A 461 79.23 4.71 -26.80
C LEU A 461 80.13 5.94 -26.98
N GLU A 462 79.87 7.04 -26.26
CA GLU A 462 80.74 8.22 -26.24
C GLU A 462 82.09 7.90 -25.61
N LYS A 463 82.12 7.15 -24.49
CA LYS A 463 83.37 6.67 -23.92
C LYS A 463 84.12 5.78 -24.90
N ALA A 464 83.47 4.77 -25.49
CA ALA A 464 84.10 3.87 -26.45
C ALA A 464 84.62 4.60 -27.71
N LYS A 465 83.89 5.62 -28.19
CA LYS A 465 84.32 6.52 -29.26
C LYS A 465 85.59 7.30 -28.86
N ASN A 466 85.64 7.84 -27.65
CA ASN A 466 86.80 8.59 -27.16
C ASN A 466 88.01 7.67 -26.94
N ASP A 467 87.81 6.47 -26.39
CA ASP A 467 88.85 5.45 -26.24
C ASP A 467 89.41 4.99 -27.61
N LEU A 468 88.55 4.88 -28.63
CA LEU A 468 88.96 4.59 -30.02
C LEU A 468 89.64 5.79 -30.72
N GLN A 469 89.22 7.02 -30.41
CA GLN A 469 89.87 8.24 -30.92
C GLN A 469 91.31 8.34 -30.39
N CYS A 470 91.52 8.11 -29.10
CA CYS A 470 92.87 8.03 -28.50
C CYS A 470 93.73 6.92 -29.14
N GLN A 471 93.14 5.74 -29.42
CA GLN A 471 93.85 4.66 -30.11
C GLN A 471 94.21 5.03 -31.56
N LEU A 472 93.34 5.75 -32.27
CA LEU A 472 93.60 6.23 -33.63
C LEU A 472 94.72 7.28 -33.64
N GLU A 473 94.72 8.21 -32.68
CA GLU A 473 95.78 9.22 -32.53
C GLU A 473 97.14 8.59 -32.18
N GLN A 474 97.16 7.59 -31.27
CA GLN A 474 98.37 6.82 -30.97
C GLN A 474 98.85 6.05 -32.20
N ALA A 475 97.98 5.36 -32.93
CA ALA A 475 98.34 4.63 -34.14
C ALA A 475 98.88 5.57 -35.25
N GLN A 476 98.37 6.79 -35.36
CA GLN A 476 98.91 7.81 -36.27
C GLN A 476 100.30 8.30 -35.85
N ALA A 477 100.57 8.42 -34.55
CA ALA A 477 101.90 8.71 -34.03
C ALA A 477 102.88 7.54 -34.31
N ASP A 478 102.48 6.31 -34.00
CA ASP A 478 103.27 5.10 -34.23
C ASP A 478 103.62 4.92 -35.72
N VAL A 479 102.67 5.15 -36.62
CA VAL A 479 102.90 5.12 -38.08
C VAL A 479 103.91 6.19 -38.51
N LYS A 480 103.83 7.40 -37.95
CA LYS A 480 104.76 8.50 -38.27
C LYS A 480 106.19 8.21 -37.79
N ASP A 481 106.35 7.59 -36.63
CA ASP A 481 107.65 7.17 -36.10
C ASP A 481 108.20 5.96 -36.88
N LEU A 482 107.34 5.02 -37.28
CA LEU A 482 107.70 3.92 -38.18
C LEU A 482 108.11 4.42 -39.58
N GLU A 483 107.45 5.45 -40.12
CA GLU A 483 107.89 6.11 -41.36
C GLU A 483 109.28 6.75 -41.21
N ALA A 484 109.54 7.44 -40.09
CA ALA A 484 110.84 8.04 -39.82
C ALA A 484 111.94 6.96 -39.68
N LEU A 485 111.62 5.85 -39.01
CA LEU A 485 112.50 4.69 -38.89
C LEU A 485 112.74 4.00 -40.24
N ALA A 486 111.71 3.87 -41.08
CA ALA A 486 111.80 3.31 -42.42
C ALA A 486 112.66 4.18 -43.34
N LYS A 487 112.47 5.51 -43.33
CA LYS A 487 113.33 6.48 -44.05
C LYS A 487 114.78 6.36 -43.59
N LYS A 488 115.04 6.24 -42.27
CA LYS A 488 116.38 6.02 -41.71
C LYS A 488 116.99 4.68 -42.18
N ARG A 489 116.25 3.57 -42.11
CA ARG A 489 116.71 2.25 -42.60
C ARG A 489 116.95 2.25 -44.11
N SER A 490 116.10 2.89 -44.90
CA SER A 490 116.27 3.02 -46.35
C SER A 490 117.55 3.77 -46.71
N LYS A 491 117.93 4.79 -45.94
CA LYS A 491 119.23 5.48 -46.10
C LYS A 491 120.39 4.54 -45.85
N THR A 492 120.36 3.78 -44.75
CA THR A 492 121.40 2.77 -44.43
C THR A 492 121.48 1.65 -45.47
N ILE A 493 120.34 1.21 -46.04
CA ILE A 493 120.33 0.23 -47.13
C ILE A 493 120.95 0.80 -48.40
N SER A 494 120.75 2.09 -48.71
CA SER A 494 121.44 2.75 -49.82
C SER A 494 122.94 2.84 -49.59
N GLU A 495 123.37 3.24 -48.38
CA GLU A 495 124.77 3.32 -47.98
C GLU A 495 125.47 1.95 -48.07
N GLN A 496 124.78 0.87 -47.66
CA GLN A 496 125.25 -0.50 -47.80
C GLN A 496 125.24 -0.99 -49.26
N ALA A 497 124.29 -0.54 -50.09
CA ALA A 497 124.28 -0.87 -51.52
C ALA A 497 125.45 -0.21 -52.26
N ASP A 498 125.78 1.04 -51.95
CA ASP A 498 126.95 1.75 -52.47
C ASP A 498 128.27 1.07 -52.01
N GLU A 499 128.32 0.58 -50.78
CA GLU A 499 129.46 -0.19 -50.25
C GLU A 499 129.58 -1.58 -50.91
N ILE A 500 128.45 -2.27 -51.16
CA ILE A 500 128.42 -3.50 -51.96
C ILE A 500 128.89 -3.21 -53.39
N ILE A 501 128.49 -2.10 -54.02
CA ILE A 501 128.96 -1.73 -55.37
C ILE A 501 130.48 -1.49 -55.38
N LYS A 502 131.03 -0.81 -54.37
CA LYS A 502 132.49 -0.68 -54.20
C LYS A 502 133.16 -2.04 -54.06
N LEU A 503 132.67 -2.90 -53.17
CA LEU A 503 133.20 -4.25 -52.96
C LEU A 503 133.11 -5.10 -54.23
N ASN A 504 132.04 -4.98 -55.02
CA ASN A 504 131.87 -5.70 -56.29
C ASN A 504 132.85 -5.20 -57.37
N ASN A 505 133.18 -3.90 -57.37
CA ASN A 505 134.21 -3.34 -58.24
C ASN A 505 135.62 -3.80 -57.81
N THR A 506 135.93 -3.80 -56.51
CA THR A 506 137.18 -4.38 -55.99
C THR A 506 137.26 -5.88 -56.25
N ILE A 507 136.15 -6.61 -56.16
CA ILE A 507 136.07 -8.01 -56.58
C ILE A 507 136.35 -8.12 -58.08
N LYS A 508 135.75 -7.30 -58.95
CA LYS A 508 136.07 -7.27 -60.40
C LYS A 508 137.55 -7.01 -60.69
N GLU A 509 138.19 -6.08 -59.99
CA GLU A 509 139.64 -5.83 -60.11
C GLU A 509 140.45 -7.05 -59.66
N LYS A 510 140.05 -7.69 -58.56
CA LYS A 510 140.66 -8.94 -58.07
C LYS A 510 140.38 -10.13 -58.97
N THR A 511 139.23 -10.19 -59.65
CA THR A 511 138.87 -11.21 -60.64
C THR A 511 139.67 -10.98 -61.91
N LEU A 512 139.84 -9.75 -62.41
CA LEU A 512 140.76 -9.48 -63.54
C LEU A 512 142.21 -9.84 -63.21
N ALA A 513 142.66 -9.56 -61.99
CA ALA A 513 143.98 -10.02 -61.51
C ALA A 513 144.04 -11.56 -61.38
N PHE A 514 142.94 -12.19 -60.97
CA PHE A 514 142.82 -13.64 -60.86
C PHE A 514 142.73 -14.32 -62.23
N ASP A 515 142.02 -13.77 -63.22
CA ASP A 515 141.89 -14.29 -64.59
C ASP A 515 143.24 -14.25 -65.31
N ASN A 516 144.06 -13.22 -65.06
CA ASN A 516 145.45 -13.16 -65.52
C ASN A 516 146.28 -14.28 -64.87
N LEU A 517 146.20 -14.43 -63.55
CA LEU A 517 146.85 -15.53 -62.81
C LEU A 517 146.30 -16.90 -63.18
N GLU A 518 145.02 -17.03 -63.55
CA GLU A 518 144.37 -18.27 -63.97
C GLU A 518 144.66 -18.58 -65.44
N THR A 519 145.08 -17.59 -66.24
CA THR A 519 145.66 -17.82 -67.56
C THR A 519 147.06 -18.41 -67.41
N GLU A 520 147.93 -17.81 -66.56
CA GLU A 520 149.21 -18.44 -66.16
C GLU A 520 149.01 -19.81 -65.49
N LEU A 521 147.93 -19.98 -64.71
CA LEU A 521 147.62 -21.24 -64.06
C LEU A 521 147.03 -22.25 -65.04
N LYS A 522 146.26 -21.87 -66.08
CA LYS A 522 145.69 -22.80 -67.07
C LYS A 522 146.76 -23.40 -67.97
N ASP A 523 147.83 -22.66 -68.28
CA ASP A 523 149.02 -23.22 -68.91
C ASP A 523 149.73 -24.26 -68.01
N LYS A 524 149.58 -24.17 -66.67
CA LYS A 524 150.06 -25.17 -65.69
C LYS A 524 149.01 -26.21 -65.25
N ALA A 525 147.72 -25.94 -65.43
CA ALA A 525 146.60 -26.74 -64.93
C ALA A 525 145.95 -27.61 -66.02
N LYS A 526 146.62 -27.71 -67.17
CA LYS A 526 146.51 -28.85 -68.10
C LYS A 526 147.01 -30.17 -67.46
N GLU A 527 147.50 -30.12 -66.21
CA GLU A 527 148.21 -31.22 -65.53
C GLU A 527 147.35 -32.06 -64.54
N LEU A 528 146.34 -31.54 -63.79
CA LEU A 528 145.54 -32.31 -62.77
C LEU A 528 144.05 -31.86 -62.53
N ARG A 529 143.25 -32.59 -61.69
CA ARG A 529 141.74 -32.74 -61.76
C ARG A 529 140.89 -32.77 -60.42
N THR A 530 139.82 -31.91 -60.29
CA THR A 530 138.34 -32.08 -59.93
C THR A 530 137.65 -32.80 -58.68
N HIS A 531 136.58 -32.17 -58.05
CA HIS A 531 135.26 -32.65 -57.39
C HIS A 531 135.09 -33.10 -55.85
N MET A 532 133.94 -33.21 -55.06
CA MET A 532 132.55 -32.59 -54.85
C MET A 532 131.61 -33.16 -53.65
N HIS A 533 130.75 -32.33 -52.95
CA HIS A 533 129.39 -32.49 -52.21
C HIS A 533 129.04 -33.54 -51.05
N GLU A 534 127.85 -33.68 -50.35
CA GLU A 534 126.92 -32.86 -49.42
C GLU A 534 125.72 -33.66 -48.69
N GLY A 535 124.99 -33.14 -47.62
CA GLY A 535 123.54 -33.52 -47.26
C GLY A 535 122.94 -33.76 -45.79
N HIS A 536 121.57 -34.00 -45.67
CA HIS A 536 120.66 -34.67 -44.61
C HIS A 536 120.09 -33.94 -43.30
N VAL A 537 119.01 -34.27 -42.47
CA VAL A 537 117.66 -35.03 -42.41
C VAL A 537 116.80 -34.78 -41.06
N THR A 538 115.47 -35.15 -40.88
CA THR A 538 114.53 -34.77 -39.71
C THR A 538 113.30 -35.70 -39.24
N PRO A 539 112.69 -35.63 -37.98
CA PRO A 539 111.53 -36.45 -37.41
C PRO A 539 110.31 -35.76 -36.61
N THR A 540 109.30 -36.44 -35.92
CA THR A 540 108.15 -35.79 -35.08
C THR A 540 107.39 -36.48 -33.81
N PRO A 541 106.06 -36.90 -33.71
CA PRO A 541 105.07 -36.52 -32.59
C PRO A 541 104.05 -37.56 -31.86
N THR A 542 103.18 -37.16 -30.85
CA THR A 542 102.13 -38.01 -30.08
C THR A 542 100.83 -37.29 -29.46
N ALA A 543 99.85 -37.96 -28.76
CA ALA A 543 98.41 -37.52 -28.46
C ALA A 543 97.70 -37.83 -27.06
N ALA A 544 96.36 -37.61 -26.85
CA ALA A 544 95.59 -37.45 -25.54
C ALA A 544 94.07 -37.98 -25.44
N PRO A 545 93.32 -37.94 -24.28
CA PRO A 545 92.05 -38.71 -23.99
C PRO A 545 90.68 -37.95 -23.72
N GLU A 546 89.55 -38.67 -23.50
CA GLU A 546 88.11 -38.19 -23.56
C GLU A 546 87.21 -38.28 -22.26
N PRO A 547 86.06 -37.53 -22.15
CA PRO A 547 85.13 -37.49 -20.98
C PRO A 547 84.08 -38.62 -20.82
N LYS A 548 83.45 -38.74 -19.63
CA LYS A 548 82.54 -39.86 -19.25
C LYS A 548 81.17 -39.45 -18.70
N LEU A 549 80.08 -40.04 -19.19
CA LEU A 549 78.69 -39.85 -18.68
C LEU A 549 78.54 -40.35 -17.24
N ARG A 550 77.78 -39.63 -16.39
CA ARG A 550 77.53 -40.01 -14.98
C ARG A 550 76.05 -40.27 -14.67
N PHE A 551 75.13 -39.40 -15.10
CA PHE A 551 73.68 -39.58 -14.93
C PHE A 551 72.89 -38.67 -15.88
N LYS A 552 71.57 -38.91 -15.99
CA LYS A 552 70.61 -37.97 -16.61
C LYS A 552 69.78 -37.31 -15.51
N CYS A 553 69.34 -36.07 -15.72
CA CYS A 553 68.46 -35.36 -14.80
C CYS A 553 67.64 -34.25 -15.47
N ASN A 554 66.56 -33.82 -14.82
CA ASN A 554 66.06 -32.46 -15.00
C ASN A 554 66.88 -31.50 -14.12
N ILE A 555 67.19 -30.31 -14.65
CA ILE A 555 67.81 -29.22 -13.88
C ILE A 555 66.70 -28.23 -13.51
N ARG A 556 66.33 -28.18 -12.22
CA ARG A 556 65.26 -27.31 -11.69
C ARG A 556 65.88 -26.11 -10.98
N SER A 557 65.45 -24.89 -11.29
CA SER A 557 65.85 -23.70 -10.51
C SER A 557 65.16 -23.68 -9.15
N GLU A 558 65.84 -23.10 -8.16
CA GLU A 558 65.27 -22.84 -6.83
C GLU A 558 64.51 -21.51 -6.77
N SER A 559 64.69 -20.63 -7.77
CA SER A 559 63.75 -19.54 -8.05
C SER A 559 62.42 -20.14 -8.52
N SER A 560 61.46 -20.22 -7.61
CA SER A 560 60.11 -20.72 -7.85
C SER A 560 59.07 -19.77 -7.25
N SER A 561 58.06 -19.42 -8.04
CA SER A 561 56.85 -18.74 -7.55
C SER A 561 55.85 -19.78 -6.99
N ARG A 562 54.86 -19.33 -6.20
CA ARG A 562 54.17 -20.14 -5.15
C ARG A 562 53.52 -21.47 -5.55
N ASN A 563 53.42 -21.84 -6.83
CA ASN A 563 53.00 -23.18 -7.29
C ASN A 563 53.76 -23.70 -8.53
N MET A 564 54.84 -23.05 -8.98
CA MET A 564 55.45 -23.31 -10.30
C MET A 564 56.93 -23.71 -10.16
N ASN A 565 57.23 -24.96 -10.53
CA ASN A 565 58.60 -25.47 -10.65
C ASN A 565 59.18 -25.02 -12.01
N VAL A 566 60.29 -24.28 -11.98
CA VAL A 566 60.98 -23.83 -13.20
C VAL A 566 62.11 -24.80 -13.56
N PHE A 567 62.10 -25.31 -14.79
CA PHE A 567 63.10 -26.21 -15.34
C PHE A 567 63.90 -25.56 -16.48
N PHE A 568 65.12 -26.04 -16.68
CA PHE A 568 65.91 -25.83 -17.89
C PHE A 568 65.27 -26.54 -19.09
N ASP A 569 64.73 -25.80 -20.04
CA ASP A 569 64.25 -26.33 -21.33
C ASP A 569 65.14 -25.80 -22.48
N LEU A 570 65.54 -26.69 -23.38
CA LEU A 570 66.24 -26.32 -24.62
C LEU A 570 65.24 -25.78 -25.65
N ASN A 571 65.22 -24.46 -25.81
CA ASN A 571 64.23 -23.75 -26.62
C ASN A 571 64.22 -24.22 -28.08
N GLY A 572 63.04 -24.65 -28.57
CA GLY A 572 62.84 -25.10 -29.94
C GLY A 572 63.65 -26.33 -30.36
N ALA A 573 64.13 -27.14 -29.41
CA ALA A 573 65.13 -28.21 -29.63
C ALA A 573 66.49 -27.70 -30.17
N GLY A 574 66.82 -26.43 -29.93
CA GLY A 574 68.10 -25.79 -30.24
C GLY A 574 68.00 -24.77 -31.39
N GLY A 575 68.90 -23.77 -31.37
CA GLY A 575 69.01 -22.75 -32.42
C GLY A 575 68.08 -21.53 -32.28
N GLN A 576 67.14 -21.54 -31.32
CA GLN A 576 66.34 -20.37 -30.96
C GLN A 576 67.09 -19.40 -30.03
N ASN A 577 66.56 -18.20 -29.83
CA ASN A 577 67.08 -17.21 -28.87
C ASN A 577 65.99 -16.79 -27.88
N PRO A 578 66.21 -16.92 -26.54
CA PRO A 578 67.37 -17.53 -25.91
C PRO A 578 67.49 -19.04 -26.22
N PRO A 579 68.70 -19.62 -26.33
CA PRO A 579 68.86 -21.05 -26.61
C PRO A 579 68.34 -21.96 -25.50
N VAL A 580 68.38 -21.49 -24.26
CA VAL A 580 67.88 -22.20 -23.08
C VAL A 580 67.04 -21.24 -22.25
N HIS A 581 65.85 -21.68 -21.87
CA HIS A 581 64.86 -20.86 -21.14
C HIS A 581 64.22 -21.60 -19.97
N ALA A 582 63.68 -20.83 -19.05
CA ALA A 582 62.77 -21.30 -18.01
C ALA A 582 61.46 -21.76 -18.64
N ILE A 583 61.03 -22.98 -18.35
CA ILE A 583 59.66 -23.46 -18.58
C ILE A 583 59.12 -24.14 -17.31
N SER A 584 57.80 -24.08 -17.12
CA SER A 584 57.08 -24.58 -15.94
C SER A 584 55.75 -25.28 -16.30
N ASP A 585 55.70 -25.87 -17.50
CA ASP A 585 54.53 -26.52 -18.10
C ASP A 585 54.19 -27.91 -17.52
N GLY A 586 55.08 -28.49 -16.72
CA GLY A 586 54.94 -29.83 -16.14
C GLY A 586 55.42 -30.97 -17.05
N SER A 587 55.97 -30.70 -18.24
CA SER A 587 56.40 -31.74 -19.20
C SER A 587 57.76 -32.40 -18.89
N TYR A 588 58.47 -31.91 -17.87
CA TYR A 588 59.81 -32.34 -17.44
C TYR A 588 60.03 -33.87 -17.35
N LYS A 589 58.99 -34.66 -17.07
CA LYS A 589 59.06 -36.12 -16.96
C LYS A 589 59.19 -36.87 -18.31
N TRP A 590 58.93 -36.22 -19.44
CA TRP A 590 58.94 -36.85 -20.77
C TRP A 590 59.45 -35.96 -21.90
N ASN A 591 59.55 -34.64 -21.71
CA ASN A 591 60.12 -33.72 -22.69
C ASN A 591 61.67 -33.83 -22.71
N SER A 592 62.22 -34.35 -23.80
CA SER A 592 63.68 -34.49 -23.99
C SER A 592 64.44 -33.17 -24.00
N ASN A 593 63.79 -32.03 -24.25
CA ASN A 593 64.42 -30.70 -24.15
C ASN A 593 64.70 -30.31 -22.68
N GLN A 594 64.05 -30.96 -21.71
CA GLN A 594 64.22 -30.73 -20.26
C GLN A 594 65.07 -31.79 -19.55
N ILE A 595 65.49 -32.83 -20.28
CA ILE A 595 66.36 -33.89 -19.76
C ILE A 595 67.79 -33.59 -20.21
N TRP A 596 68.70 -33.54 -19.23
CA TRP A 596 70.10 -33.18 -19.42
C TRP A 596 71.01 -34.30 -18.95
N GLU A 597 72.10 -34.52 -19.68
CA GLU A 597 73.13 -35.51 -19.41
C GLU A 597 74.34 -34.83 -18.77
N ILE A 598 74.74 -35.33 -17.60
CA ILE A 598 75.88 -34.82 -16.85
C ILE A 598 77.08 -35.74 -17.07
N PHE A 599 78.07 -35.27 -17.81
CA PHE A 599 79.35 -35.95 -18.02
C PHE A 599 80.40 -35.37 -17.06
N SER A 600 81.24 -36.20 -16.43
CA SER A 600 82.42 -35.72 -15.70
C SER A 600 83.60 -35.55 -16.64
N VAL A 601 84.32 -34.43 -16.49
CA VAL A 601 85.61 -34.19 -17.16
C VAL A 601 86.66 -35.18 -16.61
N PRO A 602 87.59 -35.72 -17.43
CA PRO A 602 88.59 -36.67 -16.96
C PRO A 602 89.39 -36.14 -15.76
N GLY A 603 89.56 -36.99 -14.74
CA GLY A 603 90.26 -36.63 -13.50
C GLY A 603 89.48 -35.75 -12.52
N SER A 604 88.22 -35.37 -12.80
CA SER A 604 87.40 -34.56 -11.89
C SER A 604 86.06 -35.21 -11.55
N ASN A 605 85.67 -35.07 -10.27
CA ASN A 605 84.33 -35.45 -9.76
C ASN A 605 83.44 -34.22 -9.45
N THR A 606 83.92 -33.00 -9.68
CA THR A 606 83.16 -31.75 -9.55
C THR A 606 83.00 -31.01 -10.89
N ARG A 607 83.95 -31.11 -11.82
CA ARG A 607 83.87 -30.45 -13.13
C ARG A 607 83.11 -31.32 -14.13
N VAL A 608 82.05 -30.75 -14.69
CA VAL A 608 81.10 -31.42 -15.57
C VAL A 608 80.91 -30.73 -16.91
N ILE A 609 80.46 -31.50 -17.90
CA ILE A 609 79.93 -31.02 -19.16
C ILE A 609 78.44 -31.36 -19.17
N ILE A 610 77.60 -30.37 -19.49
CA ILE A 610 76.15 -30.49 -19.51
C ILE A 610 75.70 -30.60 -20.97
N LYS A 611 75.01 -31.68 -21.34
CA LYS A 611 74.45 -31.88 -22.69
C LYS A 611 72.95 -32.08 -22.65
N ASN A 612 72.21 -31.65 -23.66
CA ASN A 612 70.79 -32.03 -23.78
C ASN A 612 70.65 -33.49 -24.23
N ALA A 613 69.76 -34.26 -23.59
CA ALA A 613 69.60 -35.70 -23.85
C ALA A 613 68.88 -36.05 -25.17
N GLY A 614 68.14 -35.10 -25.77
CA GLY A 614 67.41 -35.30 -27.02
C GLY A 614 68.24 -35.10 -28.29
N ASN A 615 69.27 -34.25 -28.25
CA ASN A 615 70.06 -33.89 -29.43
C ASN A 615 71.58 -33.79 -29.21
N SER A 616 72.06 -34.03 -27.98
CA SER A 616 73.47 -33.94 -27.56
C SER A 616 74.13 -32.56 -27.70
N PHE A 617 73.35 -31.47 -27.79
CA PHE A 617 73.90 -30.10 -27.78
C PHE A 617 74.53 -29.81 -26.42
N VAL A 618 75.70 -29.17 -26.42
CA VAL A 618 76.50 -28.89 -25.21
C VAL A 618 76.24 -27.48 -24.71
N LEU A 619 75.97 -27.31 -23.42
CA LEU A 619 75.79 -26.02 -22.77
C LEU A 619 77.14 -25.34 -22.47
N PHE A 620 77.32 -24.10 -22.93
CA PHE A 620 78.55 -23.33 -22.69
C PHE A 620 78.29 -21.84 -22.43
N SER A 621 79.25 -21.18 -21.77
CA SER A 621 79.21 -19.74 -21.50
C SER A 621 79.59 -18.93 -22.74
N ALA A 622 78.86 -17.82 -22.96
CA ALA A 622 79.23 -16.76 -23.90
C ALA A 622 79.89 -15.54 -23.21
N GLY A 623 80.19 -15.63 -21.92
CA GLY A 623 80.77 -14.57 -21.10
C GLY A 623 79.78 -13.93 -20.13
N HIS A 624 80.28 -13.02 -19.29
CA HIS A 624 79.48 -12.30 -18.31
C HIS A 624 78.34 -11.50 -18.97
N GLY A 625 77.14 -11.63 -18.41
CA GLY A 625 75.91 -10.96 -18.86
C GLY A 625 75.29 -11.54 -20.12
N GLN A 626 75.91 -12.55 -20.75
CA GLN A 626 75.42 -13.14 -22.00
C GLN A 626 74.49 -14.33 -21.76
N THR A 627 73.51 -14.52 -22.64
CA THR A 627 72.67 -15.73 -22.64
C THR A 627 73.51 -16.96 -22.93
N VAL A 628 73.32 -18.02 -22.14
CA VAL A 628 74.04 -19.28 -22.34
C VAL A 628 73.74 -19.87 -23.71
N LYS A 629 74.73 -20.49 -24.31
CA LYS A 629 74.64 -21.06 -25.65
C LYS A 629 74.62 -22.57 -25.59
N CYS A 630 73.98 -23.19 -26.58
CA CYS A 630 73.87 -24.63 -26.68
C CYS A 630 74.08 -25.03 -28.14
N GLU A 631 75.16 -25.76 -28.43
CA GLU A 631 75.62 -26.07 -29.79
C GLU A 631 75.88 -27.58 -29.97
N ARG A 632 75.56 -28.10 -31.16
CA ARG A 632 75.97 -29.43 -31.60
C ARG A 632 77.49 -29.46 -31.82
N ASN A 633 78.15 -30.55 -31.45
CA ASN A 633 79.59 -30.77 -31.69
C ASN A 633 80.53 -29.70 -31.09
N ARG A 634 80.09 -28.97 -30.05
CA ARG A 634 80.96 -28.07 -29.30
C ARG A 634 82.15 -28.85 -28.73
N ASP A 635 83.35 -28.29 -28.85
CA ASP A 635 84.54 -28.83 -28.20
C ASP A 635 84.34 -28.83 -26.67
N VAL A 636 84.43 -30.03 -26.08
CA VAL A 636 84.26 -30.28 -24.65
C VAL A 636 85.55 -30.04 -23.85
N SER A 637 86.67 -29.82 -24.52
CA SER A 637 87.94 -29.37 -23.92
C SER A 637 87.99 -27.86 -23.68
N ASP A 638 87.19 -27.06 -24.41
CA ASP A 638 87.01 -25.63 -24.13
C ASP A 638 86.42 -25.46 -22.73
N LEU A 639 87.14 -24.72 -21.87
CA LEU A 639 86.70 -24.40 -20.52
C LEU A 639 85.32 -23.71 -20.49
N ALA A 640 84.88 -23.07 -21.59
CA ALA A 640 83.55 -22.47 -21.68
C ALA A 640 82.42 -23.51 -21.60
N ALA A 641 82.68 -24.74 -22.05
CA ALA A 641 81.74 -25.87 -22.04
C ALA A 641 81.83 -26.71 -20.74
N GLN A 642 82.72 -26.33 -19.82
CA GLN A 642 82.94 -27.02 -18.55
C GLN A 642 82.44 -26.19 -17.38
N TRP A 643 81.78 -26.86 -16.44
CA TRP A 643 81.11 -26.24 -15.31
C TRP A 643 81.52 -26.95 -14.00
N ASP A 644 82.01 -26.20 -13.03
CA ASP A 644 82.22 -26.70 -11.67
C ASP A 644 80.87 -26.79 -10.95
N LEU A 645 80.47 -28.03 -10.66
CA LEU A 645 79.37 -28.38 -9.77
C LEU A 645 79.79 -28.04 -8.34
N GLN A 646 79.18 -27.01 -7.77
CA GLN A 646 79.35 -26.63 -6.37
C GLN A 646 78.18 -27.13 -5.53
N GLY A 647 78.45 -27.43 -4.24
CA GLY A 647 77.48 -28.00 -3.30
C GLY A 647 77.39 -29.53 -3.32
N ALA A 648 77.88 -30.18 -4.38
CA ALA A 648 77.91 -31.63 -4.51
C ALA A 648 79.04 -32.10 -5.46
N THR A 649 79.27 -33.41 -5.50
CA THR A 649 80.03 -34.10 -6.54
C THR A 649 79.07 -34.88 -7.46
N VAL A 650 79.55 -35.31 -8.62
CA VAL A 650 78.78 -36.20 -9.52
C VAL A 650 78.41 -37.56 -8.90
N GLU A 651 79.01 -37.92 -7.76
CA GLU A 651 78.80 -39.17 -7.06
C GLU A 651 77.79 -39.04 -5.91
N ASN A 652 77.78 -37.91 -5.18
CA ASN A 652 76.92 -37.74 -4.00
C ASN A 652 75.67 -36.86 -4.22
N VAL A 653 75.52 -36.21 -5.37
CA VAL A 653 74.35 -35.36 -5.66
C VAL A 653 73.05 -36.17 -5.72
N THR A 654 71.99 -35.63 -5.09
CA THR A 654 70.63 -36.22 -5.06
C THR A 654 69.59 -35.18 -5.46
N ASP A 655 68.36 -35.63 -5.72
CA ASP A 655 67.21 -34.81 -6.10
C ASP A 655 66.84 -33.71 -5.09
N SER A 656 67.23 -33.87 -3.82
CA SER A 656 67.08 -32.86 -2.75
C SER A 656 68.31 -31.95 -2.58
N THR A 657 69.46 -32.33 -3.15
CA THR A 657 70.73 -31.59 -3.03
C THR A 657 70.68 -30.32 -3.88
N GLN A 658 70.85 -29.17 -3.23
CA GLN A 658 71.02 -27.90 -3.92
C GLN A 658 72.46 -27.76 -4.44
N VAL A 659 72.60 -27.43 -5.72
CA VAL A 659 73.89 -27.24 -6.41
C VAL A 659 73.93 -25.89 -7.14
N ARG A 660 75.14 -25.47 -7.51
CA ARG A 660 75.37 -24.31 -8.40
C ARG A 660 76.37 -24.71 -9.48
N PHE A 661 76.23 -24.14 -10.68
CA PHE A 661 77.16 -24.37 -11.79
C PHE A 661 77.98 -23.11 -12.04
N ARG A 662 79.28 -23.16 -11.76
CA ARG A 662 80.24 -22.10 -12.08
C ARG A 662 80.99 -22.45 -13.36
N ASN A 663 81.09 -21.56 -14.33
CA ASN A 663 81.82 -21.82 -15.56
C ASN A 663 83.34 -21.85 -15.32
N ALA A 664 84.04 -22.78 -15.98
CA ALA A 664 85.48 -22.99 -15.77
C ALA A 664 86.38 -22.00 -16.52
N LYS A 665 85.83 -21.14 -17.40
CA LYS A 665 86.59 -20.18 -18.23
C LYS A 665 86.54 -18.74 -17.72
N ASP A 666 85.35 -18.27 -17.36
CA ASP A 666 85.08 -16.88 -16.98
C ASP A 666 84.63 -16.74 -15.51
N GLU A 667 84.64 -17.85 -14.77
CA GLU A 667 84.31 -17.92 -13.34
C GLU A 667 82.88 -17.46 -12.94
N THR A 668 82.02 -17.18 -13.93
CA THR A 668 80.61 -16.80 -13.74
C THR A 668 79.74 -18.00 -13.35
N TYR A 669 78.49 -17.75 -12.96
CA TYR A 669 77.51 -18.74 -12.55
C TYR A 669 76.34 -18.79 -13.53
N LEU A 670 75.81 -19.98 -13.72
CA LEU A 670 74.57 -20.22 -14.44
C LEU A 670 73.39 -19.58 -13.68
N ASP A 671 72.68 -18.64 -14.30
CA ASP A 671 71.75 -17.72 -13.64
C ASP A 671 70.43 -17.61 -14.42
N LEU A 672 69.28 -17.77 -13.76
CA LEU A 672 67.97 -17.45 -14.32
C LEU A 672 67.78 -15.93 -14.34
N SER A 673 67.72 -15.32 -15.52
CA SER A 673 67.76 -13.86 -15.72
C SER A 673 66.82 -13.09 -14.77
N GLY A 674 67.40 -12.36 -13.82
CA GLY A 674 66.67 -11.55 -12.83
C GLY A 674 65.80 -12.35 -11.85
N GLY A 675 65.97 -13.67 -11.79
CA GLY A 675 65.11 -14.60 -11.05
C GLY A 675 63.68 -14.71 -11.58
N ASN A 676 63.40 -14.22 -12.79
CA ASN A 676 62.06 -14.24 -13.36
C ASN A 676 61.62 -15.68 -13.68
N THR A 677 60.46 -16.09 -13.14
CA THR A 677 59.93 -17.45 -13.28
C THR A 677 58.96 -17.63 -14.46
N THR A 678 58.74 -16.57 -15.25
CA THR A 678 57.90 -16.62 -16.45
C THR A 678 58.51 -17.51 -17.53
N ASN A 679 57.67 -18.34 -18.16
CA ASN A 679 58.04 -19.18 -19.30
C ASN A 679 58.70 -18.35 -20.42
N GLY A 680 59.84 -18.82 -20.94
CA GLY A 680 60.63 -18.10 -21.95
C GLY A 680 61.73 -17.20 -21.38
N THR A 681 61.84 -17.02 -20.05
CA THR A 681 62.95 -16.27 -19.43
C THR A 681 64.28 -16.95 -19.73
N ALA A 682 65.25 -16.19 -20.23
CA ALA A 682 66.56 -16.70 -20.59
C ALA A 682 67.39 -17.16 -19.37
N PHE A 683 68.20 -18.20 -19.56
CA PHE A 683 69.36 -18.45 -18.71
C PHE A 683 70.59 -17.73 -19.27
N LEU A 684 71.42 -17.20 -18.37
CA LEU A 684 72.62 -16.40 -18.68
C LEU A 684 73.77 -16.72 -17.73
N THR A 685 74.95 -16.21 -18.04
CA THR A 685 76.16 -16.34 -17.21
C THR A 685 76.44 -15.05 -16.44
N TYR A 686 76.40 -15.09 -15.10
CA TYR A 686 76.48 -13.88 -14.27
C TYR A 686 77.45 -14.00 -13.07
N ASN A 687 77.79 -12.86 -12.45
CA ASN A 687 78.66 -12.87 -11.29
C ASN A 687 77.99 -13.59 -10.10
N GLY A 688 78.78 -14.38 -9.37
CA GLY A 688 78.27 -15.19 -8.25
C GLY A 688 77.77 -14.31 -7.10
N HIS A 689 76.45 -14.31 -6.87
CA HIS A 689 75.79 -13.64 -5.74
C HIS A 689 75.05 -14.62 -4.83
N GLY A 690 74.84 -15.87 -5.28
CA GLY A 690 74.28 -16.94 -4.45
C GLY A 690 72.76 -16.90 -4.25
N GLY A 691 72.05 -16.05 -4.98
CA GLY A 691 70.58 -16.04 -5.02
C GLY A 691 69.98 -17.32 -5.58
N ALA A 692 68.68 -17.54 -5.33
CA ALA A 692 67.95 -18.74 -5.74
C ALA A 692 67.94 -18.99 -7.26
N ASN A 693 68.14 -17.94 -8.06
CA ASN A 693 68.30 -17.98 -9.51
C ASN A 693 69.63 -18.58 -9.99
N GLN A 694 70.65 -18.65 -9.11
CA GLN A 694 71.92 -19.34 -9.35
C GLN A 694 71.98 -20.74 -8.71
N ALA A 695 70.90 -21.15 -8.04
CA ALA A 695 70.80 -22.40 -7.30
C ALA A 695 69.81 -23.35 -7.97
N PHE A 696 70.18 -24.63 -8.01
CA PHE A 696 69.46 -25.66 -8.75
C PHE A 696 69.33 -26.94 -7.94
N LYS A 697 68.34 -27.78 -8.26
CA LYS A 697 68.28 -29.19 -7.85
C LYS A 697 68.30 -30.08 -9.10
N LEU A 698 69.01 -31.21 -9.02
CA LEU A 698 69.19 -32.15 -10.13
C LEU A 698 68.33 -33.39 -9.89
N TRP A 699 67.15 -33.46 -10.50
CA TRP A 699 66.22 -34.57 -10.33
C TRP A 699 66.60 -35.70 -11.28
N LYS A 700 67.13 -36.80 -10.75
CA LYS A 700 67.72 -37.89 -11.55
C LYS A 700 66.67 -38.76 -12.24
N HIS A 701 67.10 -39.39 -13.34
CA HIS A 701 66.38 -40.46 -14.05
C HIS A 701 67.21 -41.75 -14.06
#